data_AF-A0AAD4BNW1-F1
#
_entry.id   AF-A0AAD4BNW1-F1
#
_cell.length_a   1.000
_cell.length_b   1.000
_cell.length_c   1.000
_cell.angle_alpha   90.00
_cell.angle_beta   90.00
_cell.angle_gamma   90.00
#
_symmetry.space_group_name_H-M   'P 1'
#
loop_
_entity.id
_entity.type
_entity.pdbx_description
1 polymer ?
#
loop_
_entity_poly.entity_id
_entity_poly.type
_entity_poly.pdbx_seq_one_letter_code
_entity_poly.pdbx_strand_id
1 'polypeptide(L)'
;MQLRTRPDKFVVPRFTIYQAVCERLETIDRIWDAVECFHTMTSELGEEIYVGGSMTEWVCDFTQRRLSADGDAISDTNCGSGMPTTQATRTPLLRQWAKAKLIHDSWKDALLSAVGFTLSRVEIYRVVCERLETIDRMVDAVACFHEMTSELGEETLKLHDEHLDWALGERQRCSEKLDHLGDKAVNAEQYDDAISCYSSALSIIPSSPQAILIKRSKARLATGAWKQALEDANQVITLDSSSPWGYEVKHAALHKGGDYDNASDALEVMLTKMAESPDPHVQQQGDRYINPSSTRALIRKVVQRTLHRSPRVLINTATGRLHDRAEQASAFEALPIFNELVSSTTTRIDYVRIKCEVQQYFQYVMLSHKWEDNEPLFQQVVHIAVYDLETSPTHDKLQTFCNIVRDTGFNWAWSDTCCIDKSDHFVLQEALVAMFRWYQGSAMAIVFLRGVRPSSPRGTLAGSIWNTRAWTLQEYIAAKVIRFYTEDWTLYRDLDVPNHKESPEIISEMERATGISAQQLKELRPGLSSIWEKLRLASTRRTTWVEDAAYSLLGIFSAIGIPAIYGEGEASLGRLLANVLTRSGDASILAWTGDSSRFNSCLPARITVFNGPATSHPPSIPDSEMERIIAGLRAPSFDLDTALRLYDRLNELPTPRFAESRMTLPCITFQLPPLSASRIGSTRVYHADTVVFGRVEIRTKHNLSRMNSLYFVHPWLDTLLQHGNHSSAIAEDDEEIFGEDTDDDESDDDSSSLYEPASPSSPAPVQLIPVDRERGARRLVARLRLPFGALMFTLVSTGRRATDYKRVAADSLITVRFQDNVTLADTLDNTTSSFLMLMLACLPEPS
;
A
#
# COMPACT_ATOMS: atom_id res chain seq x y z
N MET A 1 73.92 -33.27 -26.38
CA MET A 1 74.54 -34.61 -26.59
C MET A 1 74.19 -35.17 -27.96
N GLN A 2 75.12 -35.17 -28.92
CA GLN A 2 75.42 -36.29 -29.84
C GLN A 2 76.54 -35.86 -30.80
N LEU A 3 77.79 -36.06 -30.38
CA LEU A 3 78.94 -36.26 -31.27
C LEU A 3 79.86 -37.27 -30.59
N ARG A 4 80.06 -38.42 -31.24
CA ARG A 4 80.92 -39.52 -30.79
C ARG A 4 82.40 -39.22 -31.10
N THR A 5 83.26 -39.41 -30.10
CA THR A 5 84.67 -39.92 -30.11
C THR A 5 85.48 -39.71 -31.40
N ARG A 6 86.66 -39.07 -31.42
CA ARG A 6 87.94 -39.41 -30.74
C ARG A 6 89.04 -38.38 -31.17
N PRO A 7 90.30 -38.47 -30.68
CA PRO A 7 90.94 -37.53 -29.76
C PRO A 7 91.97 -36.59 -30.43
N ASP A 8 92.51 -35.70 -29.59
CA ASP A 8 93.68 -34.83 -29.77
C ASP A 8 93.43 -33.38 -30.19
N LYS A 9 93.75 -32.51 -29.21
CA LYS A 9 94.04 -31.08 -29.31
C LYS A 9 92.83 -30.18 -29.56
N PHE A 10 92.18 -29.82 -28.46
CA PHE A 10 91.88 -28.44 -28.00
C PHE A 10 90.82 -28.61 -26.90
N VAL A 11 91.25 -28.77 -25.65
CA VAL A 11 90.33 -28.68 -24.52
C VAL A 11 90.06 -27.19 -24.32
N VAL A 12 89.07 -26.66 -25.03
CA VAL A 12 88.44 -25.41 -24.60
C VAL A 12 87.69 -25.75 -23.31
N PRO A 13 87.90 -25.02 -22.19
CA PRO A 13 87.15 -25.26 -20.97
C PRO A 13 85.65 -25.22 -21.27
N ARG A 14 84.87 -26.20 -20.80
CA ARG A 14 83.41 -26.25 -21.02
C ARG A 14 82.73 -24.92 -20.65
N PHE A 15 83.26 -24.21 -19.66
CA PHE A 15 82.87 -22.87 -19.27
C PHE A 15 82.90 -21.85 -20.43
N THR A 16 83.98 -21.82 -21.22
CA THR A 16 84.14 -20.84 -22.32
C THR A 16 83.10 -21.05 -23.43
N ILE A 17 82.61 -22.29 -23.60
CA ILE A 17 81.54 -22.60 -24.55
C ILE A 17 80.20 -22.11 -24.00
N TYR A 18 79.90 -22.39 -22.73
CA TYR A 18 78.67 -21.92 -22.09
C TYR A 18 78.62 -20.39 -21.98
N GLN A 19 79.72 -19.74 -21.61
CA GLN A 19 79.87 -18.28 -21.61
C GLN A 19 79.55 -17.66 -22.97
N ALA A 20 80.18 -18.16 -24.05
CA ALA A 20 79.95 -17.64 -25.39
C ALA A 20 78.52 -17.88 -25.89
N VAL A 21 77.87 -18.97 -25.47
CA VAL A 21 76.46 -19.25 -25.80
C VAL A 21 75.54 -18.31 -25.04
N CYS A 22 75.77 -18.06 -23.75
CA CYS A 22 74.98 -17.09 -22.96
C CYS A 22 75.10 -15.67 -23.52
N GLU A 23 76.32 -15.19 -23.81
CA GLU A 23 76.54 -13.88 -24.43
C GLU A 23 75.90 -13.77 -25.82
N ARG A 24 75.88 -14.88 -26.58
CA ARG A 24 75.23 -14.93 -27.90
C ARG A 24 73.70 -14.95 -27.81
N LEU A 25 73.14 -15.58 -26.77
CA LEU A 25 71.70 -15.62 -26.52
C LEU A 25 71.18 -14.27 -26.00
N GLU A 26 71.98 -13.54 -25.22
CA GLU A 26 71.69 -12.16 -24.82
C GLU A 26 71.68 -11.21 -26.02
N THR A 27 72.67 -11.30 -26.91
CA THR A 27 72.75 -10.43 -28.09
C THR A 27 71.63 -10.64 -29.11
N ILE A 28 70.82 -11.70 -28.98
CA ILE A 28 69.65 -11.98 -29.83
C ILE A 28 68.32 -11.95 -29.08
N ASP A 29 68.29 -11.36 -27.87
CA ASP A 29 67.09 -11.12 -27.06
C ASP A 29 66.33 -12.40 -26.65
N ARG A 30 67.02 -13.55 -26.64
CA ARG A 30 66.49 -14.86 -26.20
C ARG A 30 66.82 -15.13 -24.74
N ILE A 31 66.35 -14.23 -23.88
CA ILE A 31 66.77 -14.09 -22.49
C ILE A 31 66.46 -15.35 -21.65
N TRP A 32 65.30 -15.98 -21.86
CA TRP A 32 64.93 -17.19 -21.12
C TRP A 32 65.76 -18.42 -21.50
N ASP A 33 66.20 -18.50 -22.76
CA ASP A 33 67.11 -19.55 -23.22
C ASP A 33 68.53 -19.35 -22.68
N ALA A 34 68.96 -18.09 -22.50
CA ALA A 34 70.23 -17.76 -21.85
C ALA A 34 70.24 -18.17 -20.37
N VAL A 35 69.12 -17.95 -19.65
CA VAL A 35 68.94 -18.38 -18.25
C VAL A 35 68.91 -19.91 -18.13
N GLU A 36 68.20 -20.60 -19.04
CA GLU A 36 68.19 -22.07 -19.06
C GLU A 36 69.58 -22.65 -19.40
N CYS A 37 70.34 -21.99 -20.27
CA CYS A 37 71.73 -22.34 -20.58
C CYS A 37 72.68 -22.12 -19.37
N PHE A 38 72.53 -20.99 -18.66
CA PHE A 38 73.27 -20.70 -17.43
C PHE A 38 72.97 -21.73 -16.33
N HIS A 39 71.71 -22.11 -16.17
CA HIS A 39 71.30 -23.10 -15.19
C HIS A 39 71.80 -24.51 -15.52
N THR A 40 71.84 -24.85 -16.82
CA THR A 40 72.44 -26.11 -17.30
C THR A 40 73.94 -26.11 -16.99
N MET A 41 74.63 -25.00 -17.25
CA MET A 41 76.06 -24.81 -16.96
C MET A 41 76.40 -25.03 -15.47
N THR A 42 75.64 -24.43 -14.54
CA THR A 42 75.88 -24.58 -13.10
C THR A 42 75.57 -26.00 -12.60
N SER A 43 74.56 -26.67 -13.18
CA SER A 43 74.22 -28.07 -12.83
C SER A 43 75.22 -29.11 -13.37
N GLU A 44 75.80 -28.88 -14.55
CA GLU A 44 76.71 -29.83 -15.20
C GLU A 44 78.16 -29.72 -14.72
N LEU A 45 78.57 -28.57 -14.18
CA LEU A 45 79.96 -28.32 -13.77
C LEU A 45 80.27 -28.65 -12.30
N GLY A 46 79.27 -28.76 -11.41
CA GLY A 46 79.46 -29.23 -10.02
C GLY A 46 80.60 -28.56 -9.25
N GLU A 47 81.12 -29.19 -8.18
CA GLU A 47 82.23 -28.67 -7.34
C GLU A 47 83.56 -28.37 -8.08
N GLU A 48 83.67 -28.55 -9.41
CA GLU A 48 84.83 -28.12 -10.22
C GLU A 48 84.90 -26.58 -10.39
N ILE A 49 83.96 -25.81 -9.84
CA ILE A 49 83.87 -24.34 -9.91
C ILE A 49 85.07 -23.61 -9.27
N TYR A 50 85.92 -24.29 -8.48
CA TYR A 50 86.94 -23.62 -7.66
C TYR A 50 88.29 -23.32 -8.32
N VAL A 51 88.44 -23.49 -9.65
CA VAL A 51 89.74 -23.31 -10.32
C VAL A 51 89.72 -22.16 -11.33
N GLY A 52 89.61 -20.92 -10.84
CA GLY A 52 90.02 -19.72 -11.60
C GLY A 52 89.15 -18.49 -11.36
N GLY A 53 89.74 -17.45 -10.75
CA GLY A 53 89.03 -16.20 -10.39
C GLY A 53 88.37 -15.43 -11.54
N SER A 54 88.66 -15.75 -12.81
CA SER A 54 88.01 -15.11 -13.97
C SER A 54 86.56 -15.57 -14.20
N MET A 55 86.18 -16.74 -13.66
CA MET A 55 84.85 -17.34 -13.86
C MET A 55 83.83 -16.76 -12.87
N THR A 56 84.22 -16.55 -11.61
CA THR A 56 83.42 -15.85 -10.61
C THR A 56 83.21 -14.37 -10.97
N GLU A 57 84.25 -13.67 -11.47
CA GLU A 57 84.10 -12.30 -11.95
C GLU A 57 83.11 -12.19 -13.13
N TRP A 58 83.12 -13.13 -14.07
CA TRP A 58 82.18 -13.11 -15.19
C TRP A 58 80.73 -13.38 -14.75
N VAL A 59 80.51 -14.31 -13.80
CA VAL A 59 79.16 -14.58 -13.26
C VAL A 59 78.62 -13.37 -12.49
N CYS A 60 79.47 -12.71 -11.70
CA CYS A 60 79.11 -11.46 -11.02
C CYS A 60 78.80 -10.35 -12.02
N ASP A 61 79.62 -10.17 -13.06
CA ASP A 61 79.43 -9.13 -14.06
C ASP A 61 78.18 -9.39 -14.94
N PHE A 62 77.89 -10.65 -15.28
CA PHE A 62 76.67 -11.06 -16.00
C PHE A 62 75.40 -10.81 -15.18
N THR A 63 75.39 -11.19 -13.90
CA THR A 63 74.26 -10.92 -13.00
C THR A 63 74.07 -9.43 -12.73
N GLN A 64 75.16 -8.67 -12.56
CA GLN A 64 75.14 -7.24 -12.30
C GLN A 64 74.70 -6.41 -13.52
N ARG A 65 75.16 -6.78 -14.75
CA ARG A 65 74.68 -6.18 -16.01
C ARG A 65 73.18 -6.36 -16.22
N ARG A 66 72.63 -7.52 -15.80
CA ARG A 66 71.19 -7.78 -15.93
C ARG A 66 70.36 -7.05 -14.89
N LEU A 67 70.83 -6.97 -13.64
CA LEU A 67 70.19 -6.19 -12.57
C LEU A 67 70.06 -4.70 -12.94
N SER A 68 70.99 -4.15 -13.74
CA SER A 68 70.91 -2.79 -14.27
C SER A 68 70.01 -2.61 -15.50
N ALA A 69 69.80 -3.64 -16.32
CA ALA A 69 69.11 -3.53 -17.61
C ALA A 69 67.56 -3.58 -17.53
N ASP A 70 66.99 -4.17 -16.47
CA ASP A 70 65.52 -4.14 -16.25
C ASP A 70 65.03 -2.83 -15.58
N GLY A 71 65.87 -1.78 -15.51
CA GLY A 71 65.49 -0.48 -14.98
C GLY A 71 64.69 0.40 -15.95
N ASP A 72 64.77 0.17 -17.26
CA ASP A 72 64.34 1.14 -18.28
C ASP A 72 63.30 0.64 -19.31
N ALA A 73 62.67 -0.52 -19.10
CA ALA A 73 61.80 -1.11 -20.13
C ALA A 73 60.36 -1.36 -19.68
N ILE A 74 59.65 -0.34 -19.17
CA ILE A 74 58.18 -0.26 -19.28
C ILE A 74 57.74 1.20 -19.47
N SER A 75 57.82 1.68 -20.70
CA SER A 75 56.89 2.69 -21.20
C SER A 75 56.52 2.35 -22.66
N ASP A 76 55.23 2.49 -22.93
CA ASP A 76 54.58 2.43 -24.24
C ASP A 76 54.49 1.06 -24.94
N THR A 77 53.28 0.49 -24.95
CA THR A 77 52.55 0.39 -26.23
C THR A 77 51.06 0.09 -26.04
N ASN A 78 50.30 0.76 -26.92
CA ASN A 78 48.86 0.87 -27.02
C ASN A 78 48.13 -0.44 -27.41
N CYS A 79 46.90 -0.54 -26.87
CA CYS A 79 45.63 -1.00 -27.46
C CYS A 79 45.63 -1.94 -28.68
N GLY A 80 44.88 -3.05 -28.57
CA GLY A 80 44.44 -3.83 -29.74
C GLY A 80 43.62 -5.09 -29.43
N SER A 81 42.34 -4.91 -29.11
CA SER A 81 41.17 -5.80 -29.25
C SER A 81 41.33 -7.25 -29.76
N GLY A 82 40.72 -8.21 -29.05
CA GLY A 82 40.01 -9.34 -29.65
C GLY A 82 40.25 -10.73 -29.03
N MET A 83 39.37 -11.18 -28.14
CA MET A 83 39.15 -12.61 -27.86
C MET A 83 37.66 -12.93 -27.90
N PRO A 84 37.25 -14.07 -28.48
CA PRO A 84 36.19 -14.89 -27.94
C PRO A 84 36.78 -16.08 -27.17
N THR A 85 36.41 -16.09 -25.89
CA THR A 85 36.12 -17.26 -25.03
C THR A 85 36.28 -18.65 -25.65
N THR A 86 37.10 -19.49 -25.01
CA THR A 86 36.75 -20.90 -24.73
C THR A 86 37.58 -21.41 -23.54
N GLN A 87 36.86 -21.82 -22.50
CA GLN A 87 37.39 -22.60 -21.36
C GLN A 87 37.88 -23.96 -21.86
N ALA A 88 39.20 -24.16 -21.94
CA ALA A 88 39.82 -25.49 -21.87
C ALA A 88 41.34 -25.36 -21.78
N THR A 89 41.89 -25.14 -20.59
CA THR A 89 43.28 -25.53 -20.20
C THR A 89 43.60 -25.03 -18.79
N ARG A 90 43.14 -25.73 -17.74
CA ARG A 90 43.57 -25.47 -16.35
C ARG A 90 44.65 -26.44 -15.84
N THR A 91 45.36 -27.08 -16.76
CA THR A 91 46.42 -28.07 -16.47
C THR A 91 47.82 -27.70 -16.97
N PRO A 92 48.04 -26.81 -17.98
CA PRO A 92 49.40 -26.34 -18.32
C PRO A 92 49.91 -25.26 -17.37
N LEU A 93 49.01 -24.47 -16.76
CA LEU A 93 49.38 -23.39 -15.85
C LEU A 93 50.06 -23.92 -14.58
N LEU A 94 49.62 -25.05 -14.01
CA LEU A 94 50.31 -25.69 -12.87
C LEU A 94 51.71 -26.22 -13.21
N ARG A 95 51.97 -26.59 -14.47
CA ARG A 95 53.32 -26.99 -14.94
C ARG A 95 54.20 -25.79 -15.30
N GLN A 96 53.63 -24.70 -15.79
CA GLN A 96 54.32 -23.41 -15.92
C GLN A 96 54.56 -22.77 -14.55
N TRP A 97 53.68 -22.99 -13.56
CA TRP A 97 53.83 -22.55 -12.18
C TRP A 97 54.93 -23.34 -11.47
N ALA A 98 54.99 -24.66 -11.68
CA ALA A 98 56.11 -25.47 -11.23
C ALA A 98 57.44 -25.05 -11.88
N LYS A 99 57.43 -24.64 -13.17
CA LYS A 99 58.59 -24.05 -13.84
C LYS A 99 58.96 -22.65 -13.34
N ALA A 100 57.98 -21.79 -13.02
CA ALA A 100 58.22 -20.45 -12.47
C ALA A 100 58.71 -20.52 -11.01
N LYS A 101 58.22 -21.48 -10.22
CA LYS A 101 58.72 -21.81 -8.89
C LYS A 101 60.16 -22.36 -8.95
N LEU A 102 60.47 -23.21 -9.94
CA LEU A 102 61.84 -23.65 -10.23
C LEU A 102 62.76 -22.47 -10.66
N ILE A 103 62.23 -21.50 -11.42
CA ILE A 103 62.96 -20.30 -11.83
C ILE A 103 63.22 -19.39 -10.61
N HIS A 104 62.25 -19.24 -9.70
CA HIS A 104 62.39 -18.50 -8.44
C HIS A 104 63.45 -19.13 -7.53
N ASP A 105 63.42 -20.45 -7.36
CA ASP A 105 64.43 -21.21 -6.60
C ASP A 105 65.81 -21.12 -7.27
N SER A 106 65.87 -21.09 -8.61
CA SER A 106 67.13 -20.95 -9.36
C SER A 106 67.78 -19.56 -9.28
N TRP A 107 66.99 -18.48 -9.21
CA TRP A 107 67.51 -17.13 -9.02
C TRP A 107 68.02 -16.92 -7.60
N LYS A 108 67.34 -17.50 -6.61
CA LYS A 108 67.75 -17.53 -5.20
C LYS A 108 69.11 -18.23 -5.04
N ASP A 109 69.28 -19.42 -5.61
CA ASP A 109 70.55 -20.16 -5.58
C ASP A 109 71.65 -19.51 -6.43
N ALA A 110 71.30 -18.88 -7.57
CA ALA A 110 72.25 -18.13 -8.39
C ALA A 110 72.74 -16.83 -7.72
N LEU A 111 71.88 -16.10 -7.00
CA LEU A 111 72.26 -14.93 -6.18
C LEU A 111 73.09 -15.35 -4.96
N LEU A 112 72.69 -16.43 -4.28
CA LEU A 112 73.45 -17.03 -3.16
C LEU A 112 74.85 -17.49 -3.60
N SER A 113 74.99 -17.97 -4.85
CA SER A 113 76.27 -18.38 -5.44
C SER A 113 77.09 -17.23 -6.04
N ALA A 114 76.46 -16.15 -6.53
CA ALA A 114 77.13 -15.00 -7.12
C ALA A 114 77.62 -14.00 -6.05
N VAL A 115 76.89 -13.84 -4.95
CA VAL A 115 77.25 -12.94 -3.84
C VAL A 115 78.08 -13.73 -2.81
N GLY A 116 79.23 -14.22 -3.24
CA GLY A 116 80.20 -14.85 -2.36
C GLY A 116 80.73 -13.87 -1.31
N PHE A 117 80.44 -14.15 -0.04
CA PHE A 117 81.14 -13.67 1.16
C PHE A 117 81.00 -12.20 1.62
N THR A 118 80.01 -11.42 1.18
CA THR A 118 79.81 -10.05 1.75
C THR A 118 78.41 -9.70 2.24
N LEU A 119 77.33 -10.38 1.82
CA LEU A 119 75.96 -10.08 2.25
C LEU A 119 75.34 -11.24 3.04
N SER A 120 74.62 -10.91 4.11
CA SER A 120 73.90 -11.90 4.91
C SER A 120 72.72 -12.49 4.10
N ARG A 121 72.24 -13.70 4.43
CA ARG A 121 71.05 -14.29 3.77
C ARG A 121 69.81 -13.39 3.88
N VAL A 122 69.69 -12.63 4.96
CA VAL A 122 68.65 -11.60 5.18
C VAL A 122 68.73 -10.52 4.11
N GLU A 123 69.95 -10.14 3.73
CA GLU A 123 70.19 -9.11 2.73
C GLU A 123 69.84 -9.50 1.30
N ILE A 124 69.89 -10.80 0.99
CA ILE A 124 69.40 -11.32 -0.30
C ILE A 124 67.88 -11.20 -0.35
N TYR A 125 67.19 -11.60 0.72
CA TYR A 125 65.74 -11.42 0.81
C TYR A 125 65.35 -9.94 0.76
N ARG A 126 66.13 -9.04 1.36
CA ARG A 126 65.94 -7.60 1.24
C ARG A 126 65.96 -7.13 -0.21
N VAL A 127 67.01 -7.47 -0.95
CA VAL A 127 67.15 -7.06 -2.36
C VAL A 127 66.03 -7.62 -3.23
N VAL A 128 65.60 -8.87 -2.97
CA VAL A 128 64.50 -9.51 -3.71
C VAL A 128 63.17 -8.83 -3.42
N CYS A 129 62.84 -8.56 -2.15
CA CYS A 129 61.64 -7.83 -1.77
C CYS A 129 61.61 -6.43 -2.42
N GLU A 130 62.69 -5.64 -2.25
CA GLU A 130 62.81 -4.30 -2.84
C GLU A 130 62.62 -4.33 -4.37
N ARG A 131 63.14 -5.36 -5.07
CA ARG A 131 62.95 -5.48 -6.51
C ARG A 131 61.51 -5.84 -6.88
N LEU A 132 60.90 -6.80 -6.18
CA LEU A 132 59.50 -7.16 -6.38
C LEU A 132 58.57 -5.97 -6.13
N GLU A 133 58.92 -5.08 -5.19
CA GLU A 133 58.19 -3.83 -4.96
C GLU A 133 58.29 -2.85 -6.14
N THR A 134 59.45 -2.76 -6.81
CA THR A 134 59.64 -1.84 -7.95
C THR A 134 58.87 -2.26 -9.20
N ILE A 135 58.57 -3.56 -9.34
CA ILE A 135 57.80 -4.12 -10.46
C ILE A 135 56.31 -4.36 -10.11
N ASP A 136 55.84 -3.80 -8.99
CA ASP A 136 54.46 -3.87 -8.49
C ASP A 136 53.93 -5.29 -8.22
N ARG A 137 54.83 -6.25 -7.93
CA ARG A 137 54.50 -7.66 -7.65
C ARG A 137 54.47 -7.95 -6.14
N MET A 138 53.64 -7.19 -5.42
CA MET A 138 53.62 -7.21 -3.95
C MET A 138 53.17 -8.55 -3.33
N VAL A 139 52.29 -9.31 -4.00
CA VAL A 139 51.87 -10.65 -3.53
C VAL A 139 53.04 -11.62 -3.53
N ASP A 140 53.92 -11.52 -4.53
CA ASP A 140 55.13 -12.33 -4.62
C ASP A 140 56.19 -11.90 -3.60
N ALA A 141 56.28 -10.59 -3.30
CA ALA A 141 57.15 -10.07 -2.25
C ALA A 141 56.75 -10.64 -0.87
N VAL A 142 55.45 -10.73 -0.59
CA VAL A 142 54.95 -11.36 0.65
C VAL A 142 55.22 -12.85 0.70
N ALA A 143 55.12 -13.56 -0.43
CA ALA A 143 55.50 -14.97 -0.49
C ALA A 143 56.99 -15.17 -0.17
N CYS A 144 57.87 -14.32 -0.71
CA CYS A 144 59.30 -14.30 -0.37
C CYS A 144 59.53 -14.02 1.12
N PHE A 145 58.76 -13.12 1.71
CA PHE A 145 58.83 -12.78 3.13
C PHE A 145 58.41 -13.95 4.06
N HIS A 146 57.34 -14.68 3.70
CA HIS A 146 56.93 -15.90 4.41
C HIS A 146 57.98 -17.00 4.32
N GLU A 147 58.60 -17.16 3.15
CA GLU A 147 59.68 -18.11 2.94
C GLU A 147 60.92 -17.76 3.77
N MET A 148 61.31 -16.48 3.79
CA MET A 148 62.38 -15.97 4.63
C MET A 148 62.13 -16.26 6.12
N THR A 149 60.94 -15.95 6.63
CA THR A 149 60.60 -16.15 8.05
C THR A 149 60.52 -17.64 8.41
N SER A 150 60.05 -18.48 7.51
CA SER A 150 60.04 -19.95 7.67
C SER A 150 61.45 -20.55 7.67
N GLU A 151 62.37 -20.04 6.86
CA GLU A 151 63.74 -20.59 6.75
C GLU A 151 64.66 -20.15 7.88
N LEU A 152 64.56 -18.88 8.29
CA LEU A 152 65.47 -18.32 9.30
C LEU A 152 65.02 -18.63 10.73
N GLY A 153 63.72 -18.85 10.97
CA GLY A 153 63.14 -19.05 12.29
C GLY A 153 63.16 -17.77 13.16
N GLU A 154 62.11 -17.55 13.96
CA GLU A 154 61.98 -16.34 14.79
C GLU A 154 63.14 -16.14 15.79
N GLU A 155 63.81 -17.21 16.22
CA GLU A 155 64.94 -17.14 17.16
C GLU A 155 66.21 -16.54 16.53
N THR A 156 66.44 -16.77 15.24
CA THR A 156 67.63 -16.26 14.52
C THR A 156 67.48 -14.78 14.16
N LEU A 157 66.25 -14.33 13.89
CA LEU A 157 65.93 -12.91 13.71
C LEU A 157 66.12 -12.12 15.01
N LYS A 158 65.82 -12.70 16.18
CA LYS A 158 66.02 -12.06 17.50
C LYS A 158 67.48 -11.93 17.94
N LEU A 159 68.41 -12.65 17.30
CA LEU A 159 69.83 -12.64 17.64
C LEU A 159 70.58 -11.42 17.07
N HIS A 160 70.01 -10.70 16.10
CA HIS A 160 70.59 -9.50 15.48
C HIS A 160 69.51 -8.41 15.35
N ASP A 161 69.52 -7.42 16.25
CA ASP A 161 68.51 -6.34 16.33
C ASP A 161 68.28 -5.63 14.99
N GLU A 162 69.33 -5.39 14.19
CA GLU A 162 69.22 -4.71 12.88
C GLU A 162 68.40 -5.49 11.84
N HIS A 163 68.47 -6.82 11.85
CA HIS A 163 67.71 -7.67 10.91
C HIS A 163 66.24 -7.81 11.33
N LEU A 164 65.98 -7.78 12.64
CA LEU A 164 64.63 -7.79 13.18
C LEU A 164 63.92 -6.46 12.87
N ASP A 165 64.60 -5.33 13.07
CA ASP A 165 64.06 -4.00 12.79
C ASP A 165 63.76 -3.81 11.30
N TRP A 166 64.66 -4.26 10.41
CA TRP A 166 64.41 -4.25 8.97
C TRP A 166 63.22 -5.15 8.60
N ALA A 167 63.16 -6.39 9.10
CA ALA A 167 62.07 -7.32 8.77
C ALA A 167 60.70 -6.85 9.28
N LEU A 168 60.64 -6.18 10.44
CA LEU A 168 59.42 -5.55 10.96
C LEU A 168 59.03 -4.31 10.16
N GLY A 169 59.99 -3.47 9.75
CA GLY A 169 59.76 -2.31 8.90
C GLY A 169 59.26 -2.69 7.51
N GLU A 170 59.88 -3.69 6.89
CA GLU A 170 59.50 -4.18 5.56
C GLU A 170 58.14 -4.85 5.57
N ARG A 171 57.82 -5.63 6.62
CA ARG A 171 56.49 -6.19 6.85
C ARG A 171 55.41 -5.11 6.87
N GLN A 172 55.65 -4.05 7.64
CA GLN A 172 54.70 -2.94 7.75
C GLN A 172 54.52 -2.23 6.41
N ARG A 173 55.62 -1.96 5.70
CA ARG A 173 55.61 -1.31 4.38
C ARG A 173 54.88 -2.13 3.31
N CYS A 174 55.16 -3.44 3.25
CA CYS A 174 54.47 -4.38 2.36
C CYS A 174 52.96 -4.41 2.64
N SER A 175 52.57 -4.41 3.92
CA SER A 175 51.17 -4.38 4.32
C SER A 175 50.47 -3.11 3.86
N GLU A 176 51.06 -1.93 4.10
CA GLU A 176 50.48 -0.64 3.71
C GLU A 176 50.32 -0.53 2.18
N LYS A 177 51.32 -0.98 1.43
CA LYS A 177 51.27 -0.95 -0.03
C LYS A 177 50.25 -1.94 -0.59
N LEU A 178 50.08 -3.11 0.02
CA LEU A 178 49.00 -4.05 -0.34
C LEU A 178 47.61 -3.51 0.00
N ASP A 179 47.45 -2.80 1.11
CA ASP A 179 46.19 -2.11 1.45
C ASP A 179 45.84 -1.06 0.39
N HIS A 180 46.81 -0.24 -0.03
CA HIS A 180 46.63 0.73 -1.12
C HIS A 180 46.31 0.09 -2.47
N LEU A 181 46.96 -1.02 -2.83
CA LEU A 181 46.65 -1.77 -4.05
C LEU A 181 45.25 -2.37 -3.98
N GLY A 182 44.83 -2.87 -2.82
CA GLY A 182 43.47 -3.33 -2.58
C GLY A 182 42.44 -2.21 -2.79
N ASP A 183 42.67 -1.03 -2.21
CA ASP A 183 41.78 0.14 -2.38
C ASP A 183 41.70 0.59 -3.84
N LYS A 184 42.83 0.58 -4.55
CA LYS A 184 42.87 0.88 -6.00
C LYS A 184 42.06 -0.15 -6.80
N ALA A 185 42.15 -1.43 -6.47
CA ALA A 185 41.39 -2.49 -7.13
C ALA A 185 39.88 -2.38 -6.83
N VAL A 186 39.47 -2.06 -5.60
CA VAL A 186 38.06 -1.76 -5.25
C VAL A 186 37.53 -0.60 -6.09
N ASN A 187 38.30 0.50 -6.21
CA ASN A 187 37.92 1.66 -7.04
C ASN A 187 37.84 1.33 -8.54
N ALA A 188 38.53 0.28 -8.99
CA ALA A 188 38.45 -0.23 -10.35
C ALA A 188 37.38 -1.34 -10.52
N GLU A 189 36.57 -1.59 -9.49
CA GLU A 189 35.57 -2.68 -9.43
C GLU A 189 36.16 -4.10 -9.62
N GLN A 190 37.47 -4.25 -9.41
CA GLN A 190 38.22 -5.51 -9.47
C GLN A 190 38.25 -6.18 -8.08
N TYR A 191 37.09 -6.64 -7.62
CA TYR A 191 36.94 -7.13 -6.24
C TYR A 191 37.76 -8.38 -5.92
N ASP A 192 37.95 -9.30 -6.87
CA ASP A 192 38.76 -10.50 -6.65
C ASP A 192 40.25 -10.17 -6.41
N ASP A 193 40.79 -9.21 -7.17
CA ASP A 193 42.15 -8.71 -7.00
C ASP A 193 42.30 -7.97 -5.67
N ALA A 194 41.30 -7.15 -5.30
CA ALA A 194 41.26 -6.50 -3.99
C ALA A 194 41.26 -7.51 -2.82
N ILE A 195 40.44 -8.55 -2.90
CA ILE A 195 40.38 -9.62 -1.89
C ILE A 195 41.73 -10.33 -1.78
N SER A 196 42.41 -10.55 -2.91
CA SER A 196 43.76 -11.15 -2.95
C SER A 196 44.79 -10.26 -2.25
N CYS A 197 44.81 -8.96 -2.56
CA CYS A 197 45.69 -7.97 -1.92
C CYS A 197 45.46 -7.89 -0.41
N TYR A 198 44.20 -7.74 0.04
CA TYR A 198 43.87 -7.67 1.47
C TYR A 198 44.19 -8.98 2.21
N SER A 199 43.97 -10.14 1.59
CA SER A 199 44.31 -11.43 2.20
C SER A 199 45.82 -11.61 2.34
N SER A 200 46.59 -11.14 1.35
CA SER A 200 48.05 -11.12 1.41
C SER A 200 48.53 -10.17 2.51
N ALA A 201 47.93 -8.99 2.65
CA ALA A 201 48.24 -8.04 3.72
C ALA A 201 47.96 -8.63 5.12
N LEU A 202 46.84 -9.32 5.30
CA LEU A 202 46.50 -9.98 6.57
C LEU A 202 47.44 -11.13 6.91
N SER A 203 48.04 -11.79 5.92
CA SER A 203 48.98 -12.90 6.15
C SER A 203 50.27 -12.45 6.84
N ILE A 204 50.67 -11.18 6.69
CA ILE A 204 51.91 -10.64 7.23
C ILE A 204 51.73 -9.87 8.54
N ILE A 205 50.59 -10.03 9.23
CA ILE A 205 50.25 -9.38 10.51
C ILE A 205 50.39 -7.84 10.41
N PRO A 206 49.36 -7.16 9.87
CA PRO A 206 49.37 -5.71 9.69
C PRO A 206 49.28 -4.96 11.03
N SER A 207 49.69 -3.69 11.07
CA SER A 207 49.48 -2.83 12.24
C SER A 207 48.01 -2.57 12.59
N SER A 208 47.10 -2.64 11.61
CA SER A 208 45.66 -2.48 11.81
C SER A 208 44.87 -3.59 11.09
N PRO A 209 44.85 -4.82 11.66
CA PRO A 209 44.18 -5.96 11.03
C PRO A 209 42.66 -5.75 10.92
N GLN A 210 42.05 -5.03 11.87
CA GLN A 210 40.62 -4.75 11.87
C GLN A 210 40.20 -3.95 10.62
N ALA A 211 40.95 -2.90 10.26
CA ALA A 211 40.64 -2.05 9.11
C ALA A 211 40.68 -2.83 7.79
N ILE A 212 41.71 -3.67 7.61
CA ILE A 212 41.87 -4.50 6.40
C ILE A 212 40.78 -5.58 6.34
N LEU A 213 40.41 -6.19 7.46
CA LEU A 213 39.30 -7.15 7.52
C LEU A 213 37.96 -6.52 7.14
N ILE A 214 37.68 -5.29 7.57
CA ILE A 214 36.46 -4.55 7.18
C ILE A 214 36.46 -4.31 5.66
N LYS A 215 37.57 -3.83 5.10
CA LYS A 215 37.71 -3.61 3.65
C LYS A 215 37.53 -4.89 2.85
N ARG A 216 38.17 -5.99 3.28
CA ARG A 216 38.03 -7.32 2.66
C ARG A 216 36.60 -7.84 2.74
N SER A 217 35.95 -7.68 3.89
CA SER A 217 34.54 -8.06 4.08
C SER A 217 33.65 -7.31 3.10
N LYS A 218 33.81 -5.98 2.96
CA LYS A 218 33.08 -5.15 1.98
C LYS A 218 33.32 -5.62 0.53
N ALA A 219 34.56 -5.95 0.16
CA ALA A 219 34.88 -6.50 -1.17
C ALA A 219 34.23 -7.88 -1.40
N ARG A 220 34.22 -8.76 -0.39
CA ARG A 220 33.52 -10.06 -0.43
C ARG A 220 32.01 -9.93 -0.55
N LEU A 221 31.42 -8.91 0.07
CA LEU A 221 29.99 -8.62 -0.08
C LEU A 221 29.66 -8.21 -1.52
N ALA A 222 30.54 -7.44 -2.18
CA ALA A 222 30.37 -7.04 -3.57
C ALA A 222 30.42 -8.22 -4.55
N THR A 223 31.20 -9.27 -4.26
CA THR A 223 31.25 -10.51 -5.07
C THR A 223 30.17 -11.53 -4.72
N GLY A 224 29.32 -11.26 -3.70
CA GLY A 224 28.34 -12.22 -3.21
C GLY A 224 28.93 -13.34 -2.33
N ALA A 225 30.16 -13.20 -1.84
CA ALA A 225 30.77 -14.14 -0.90
C ALA A 225 30.39 -13.86 0.57
N TRP A 226 29.08 -13.74 0.88
CA TRP A 226 28.59 -13.28 2.19
C TRP A 226 29.02 -14.16 3.38
N LYS A 227 29.19 -15.48 3.20
CA LYS A 227 29.70 -16.37 4.27
C LYS A 227 31.12 -16.00 4.69
N GLN A 228 31.99 -15.75 3.71
CA GLN A 228 33.37 -15.34 3.96
C GLN A 228 33.43 -13.89 4.48
N ALA A 229 32.50 -13.03 4.07
CA ALA A 229 32.38 -11.69 4.64
C ALA A 229 31.97 -11.72 6.12
N LEU A 230 31.09 -12.67 6.50
CA LEU A 230 30.67 -12.89 7.89
C LEU A 230 31.83 -13.43 8.76
N GLU A 231 32.67 -14.30 8.20
CA GLU A 231 33.90 -14.76 8.88
C GLU A 231 34.83 -13.58 9.20
N ASP A 232 35.05 -12.68 8.23
CA ASP A 232 35.86 -11.47 8.43
C ASP A 232 35.24 -10.56 9.49
N ALA A 233 33.93 -10.37 9.45
CA ALA A 233 33.21 -9.56 10.43
C ALA A 233 33.37 -10.11 11.87
N ASN A 234 33.23 -11.43 12.04
CA ASN A 234 33.43 -12.07 13.33
C ASN A 234 34.89 -11.98 13.82
N GLN A 235 35.87 -12.02 12.91
CA GLN A 235 37.28 -11.77 13.26
C GLN A 235 37.48 -10.34 13.75
N VAL A 236 36.89 -9.33 13.10
CA VAL A 236 36.94 -7.93 13.57
C VAL A 236 36.39 -7.82 14.98
N ILE A 237 35.22 -8.40 15.25
CA ILE A 237 34.57 -8.37 16.57
C ILE A 237 35.41 -9.11 17.63
N THR A 238 36.11 -10.18 17.25
CA THR A 238 37.01 -10.93 18.15
C THR A 238 38.24 -10.09 18.52
N LEU A 239 38.77 -9.32 17.57
CA LEU A 239 39.92 -8.45 17.78
C LEU A 239 39.57 -7.18 18.55
N ASP A 240 38.40 -6.60 18.28
CA ASP A 240 37.87 -5.43 18.97
C ASP A 240 36.34 -5.51 19.05
N SER A 241 35.85 -5.94 20.21
CA SER A 241 34.42 -6.05 20.48
C SER A 241 33.74 -4.68 20.68
N SER A 242 34.51 -3.61 20.87
CA SER A 242 34.01 -2.25 21.03
C SER A 242 33.80 -1.52 19.71
N SER A 243 34.43 -2.00 18.63
CA SER A 243 34.31 -1.41 17.29
C SER A 243 32.90 -1.58 16.70
N PRO A 244 32.19 -0.49 16.37
CA PRO A 244 30.90 -0.58 15.69
C PRO A 244 31.01 -1.16 14.28
N TRP A 245 32.13 -0.91 13.60
CA TRP A 245 32.31 -1.27 12.19
C TRP A 245 32.39 -2.77 11.94
N GLY A 246 32.80 -3.56 12.93
CA GLY A 246 32.70 -5.02 12.85
C GLY A 246 31.24 -5.50 12.79
N TYR A 247 30.36 -4.84 13.53
CA TYR A 247 28.92 -5.13 13.51
C TYR A 247 28.23 -4.60 12.25
N GLU A 248 28.71 -3.48 11.67
CA GLU A 248 28.24 -2.97 10.36
C GLU A 248 28.39 -4.03 9.26
N VAL A 249 29.60 -4.57 9.10
CA VAL A 249 29.86 -5.58 8.06
C VAL A 249 29.23 -6.94 8.39
N LYS A 250 29.07 -7.27 9.68
CA LYS A 250 28.31 -8.44 10.13
C LYS A 250 26.84 -8.35 9.71
N HIS A 251 26.21 -7.20 10.00
CA HIS A 251 24.84 -6.91 9.58
C HIS A 251 24.69 -7.05 8.06
N ALA A 252 25.57 -6.42 7.27
CA ALA A 252 25.52 -6.47 5.81
C ALA A 252 25.67 -7.91 5.27
N ALA A 253 26.56 -8.71 5.86
CA ALA A 253 26.75 -10.12 5.50
C ALA A 253 25.54 -11.00 5.82
N LEU A 254 24.94 -10.83 7.01
CA LEU A 254 23.75 -11.57 7.42
C LEU A 254 22.54 -11.20 6.57
N HIS A 255 22.33 -9.89 6.32
CA HIS A 255 21.24 -9.41 5.47
C HIS A 255 21.35 -9.96 4.04
N LYS A 256 22.54 -9.90 3.42
CA LYS A 256 22.77 -10.50 2.09
C LYS A 256 22.66 -12.03 2.10
N GLY A 257 22.94 -12.67 3.23
CA GLY A 257 22.78 -14.11 3.44
C GLY A 257 21.33 -14.55 3.68
N GLY A 258 20.38 -13.63 3.84
CA GLY A 258 18.97 -13.90 4.13
C GLY A 258 18.66 -14.19 5.60
N ASP A 259 19.63 -14.02 6.50
CA ASP A 259 19.46 -14.19 7.95
C ASP A 259 19.11 -12.85 8.60
N TYR A 260 17.86 -12.41 8.37
CA TYR A 260 17.42 -11.06 8.69
C TYR A 260 17.29 -10.79 10.19
N ASP A 261 16.93 -11.80 10.99
CA ASP A 261 16.82 -11.68 12.45
C ASP A 261 18.18 -11.34 13.06
N ASN A 262 19.19 -12.16 12.78
CA ASN A 262 20.55 -11.91 13.25
C ASN A 262 21.16 -10.63 12.64
N ALA A 263 20.74 -10.24 11.44
CA ALA A 263 21.14 -8.97 10.84
C ALA A 263 20.61 -7.78 11.64
N SER A 264 19.33 -7.78 12.02
CA SER A 264 18.73 -6.73 12.86
C SER A 264 19.40 -6.65 14.23
N ASP A 265 19.67 -7.79 14.87
CA ASP A 265 20.37 -7.84 16.16
C ASP A 265 21.80 -7.26 16.06
N ALA A 266 22.52 -7.58 14.98
CA ALA A 266 23.85 -7.01 14.74
C ALA A 266 23.79 -5.48 14.57
N LEU A 267 22.74 -4.95 13.93
CA LEU A 267 22.54 -3.51 13.77
C LEU A 267 22.21 -2.84 15.11
N GLU A 268 21.36 -3.43 15.95
CA GLU A 268 21.07 -2.89 17.29
C GLU A 268 22.35 -2.83 18.17
N VAL A 269 23.18 -3.87 18.11
CA VAL A 269 24.47 -3.87 18.81
C VAL A 269 25.40 -2.80 18.24
N MET A 270 25.46 -2.63 16.92
CA MET A 270 26.24 -1.57 16.27
C MET A 270 25.86 -0.19 16.82
N LEU A 271 24.56 0.14 16.83
CA LEU A 271 24.06 1.44 17.30
C LEU A 271 24.37 1.68 18.77
N THR A 272 24.25 0.64 19.59
CA THR A 272 24.63 0.70 21.01
C THR A 272 26.11 1.04 21.16
N LYS A 273 26.99 0.41 20.37
CA LYS A 273 28.44 0.69 20.38
C LYS A 273 28.79 2.08 19.84
N MET A 274 28.05 2.59 18.86
CA MET A 274 28.23 3.96 18.38
C MET A 274 27.88 5.00 19.44
N ALA A 275 26.79 4.79 20.18
CA ALA A 275 26.37 5.66 21.29
C ALA A 275 27.34 5.61 22.48
N GLU A 276 27.93 4.45 22.77
CA GLU A 276 28.94 4.26 23.83
C GLU A 276 30.35 4.78 23.45
N SER A 277 30.58 5.10 22.17
CA SER A 277 31.89 5.51 21.67
C SER A 277 32.37 6.82 22.30
N PRO A 278 33.66 6.94 22.68
CA PRO A 278 34.21 8.21 23.17
C PRO A 278 34.40 9.27 22.06
N ASP A 279 34.28 8.89 20.79
CA ASP A 279 34.43 9.77 19.63
C ASP A 279 33.08 10.43 19.25
N PRO A 280 32.94 11.77 19.37
CA PRO A 280 31.72 12.48 18.99
C PRO A 280 31.32 12.30 17.51
N HIS A 281 32.29 12.07 16.62
CA HIS A 281 31.99 11.84 15.21
C HIS A 281 31.28 10.51 14.98
N VAL A 282 31.69 9.47 15.72
CA VAL A 282 31.05 8.14 15.68
C VAL A 282 29.64 8.22 16.26
N GLN A 283 29.44 8.96 17.35
CA GLN A 283 28.09 9.20 17.90
C GLN A 283 27.19 9.88 16.87
N GLN A 284 27.65 10.97 16.25
CA GLN A 284 26.88 11.70 15.23
C GLN A 284 26.59 10.87 13.97
N GLN A 285 27.49 9.94 13.60
CA GLN A 285 27.21 8.99 12.52
C GLN A 285 26.11 7.99 12.89
N GLY A 286 26.01 7.63 14.18
CA GLY A 286 24.96 6.76 14.72
C GLY A 286 23.57 7.35 14.53
N ASP A 287 23.43 8.68 14.69
CA ASP A 287 22.16 9.41 14.51
C ASP A 287 21.58 9.31 13.09
N ARG A 288 22.39 8.93 12.09
CA ARG A 288 21.94 8.73 10.70
C ARG A 288 21.30 7.37 10.48
N TYR A 289 21.47 6.45 11.42
CA TYR A 289 20.92 5.11 11.32
C TYR A 289 19.60 5.02 12.07
N ILE A 290 18.75 4.12 11.60
CA ILE A 290 17.43 3.89 12.16
C ILE A 290 17.48 2.63 13.00
N ASN A 291 16.97 2.72 14.22
CA ASN A 291 16.90 1.58 15.11
C ASN A 291 15.90 0.53 14.55
N PRO A 292 16.30 -0.74 14.39
CA PRO A 292 15.40 -1.83 13.99
C PRO A 292 14.11 -1.92 14.80
N SER A 293 14.17 -1.67 16.11
CA SER A 293 13.00 -1.63 16.98
C SER A 293 12.01 -0.52 16.61
N SER A 294 12.51 0.66 16.21
CA SER A 294 11.67 1.75 15.69
C SER A 294 11.02 1.37 14.36
N THR A 295 11.76 0.72 13.45
CA THR A 295 11.21 0.21 12.19
C THR A 295 10.13 -0.85 12.43
N ARG A 296 10.36 -1.80 13.36
CA ARG A 296 9.36 -2.80 13.77
C ARG A 296 8.08 -2.12 14.30
N ALA A 297 8.22 -1.12 15.15
CA ALA A 297 7.08 -0.37 15.68
C ALA A 297 6.30 0.35 14.57
N LEU A 298 7.00 0.96 13.60
CA LEU A 298 6.38 1.59 12.45
C LEU A 298 5.61 0.58 11.58
N ILE A 299 6.23 -0.54 11.22
CA ILE A 299 5.55 -1.59 10.42
C ILE A 299 4.31 -2.07 11.17
N ARG A 300 4.40 -2.34 12.47
CA ARG A 300 3.24 -2.71 13.31
C ARG A 300 2.14 -1.65 13.29
N LYS A 301 2.50 -0.37 13.35
CA LYS A 301 1.53 0.75 13.23
C LYS A 301 0.83 0.74 11.88
N VAL A 302 1.55 0.49 10.78
CA VAL A 302 0.98 0.36 9.43
C VAL A 302 0.07 -0.87 9.32
N VAL A 303 0.47 -2.02 9.88
CA VAL A 303 -0.35 -3.23 9.97
C VAL A 303 -1.65 -2.96 10.72
N GLN A 304 -1.58 -2.37 11.91
CA GLN A 304 -2.75 -2.05 12.74
C GLN A 304 -3.73 -1.13 12.01
N ARG A 305 -3.24 -0.05 11.37
CA ARG A 305 -4.08 0.86 10.57
C ARG A 305 -4.76 0.14 9.41
N THR A 306 -4.05 -0.78 8.73
CA THR A 306 -4.59 -1.57 7.63
C THR A 306 -5.69 -2.51 8.12
N LEU A 307 -5.44 -3.25 9.21
CA LEU A 307 -6.39 -4.19 9.79
C LEU A 307 -7.60 -3.51 10.43
N HIS A 308 -7.48 -2.30 10.97
CA HIS A 308 -8.63 -1.59 11.53
C HIS A 308 -9.73 -1.32 10.48
N ARG A 309 -9.35 -1.25 9.20
CA ARG A 309 -10.27 -1.03 8.07
C ARG A 309 -10.80 -2.33 7.46
N SER A 310 -10.24 -3.49 7.80
CA SER A 310 -10.69 -4.80 7.33
C SER A 310 -11.72 -5.44 8.27
N PRO A 311 -12.41 -6.53 7.86
CA PRO A 311 -13.22 -7.34 8.76
C PRO A 311 -12.44 -7.82 9.98
N ARG A 312 -13.14 -7.96 11.11
CA ARG A 312 -12.53 -8.39 12.38
C ARG A 312 -11.89 -9.78 12.30
N VAL A 313 -12.55 -10.68 11.57
CA VAL A 313 -12.15 -12.07 11.41
C VAL A 313 -12.14 -12.40 9.92
N LEU A 314 -11.09 -13.10 9.47
CA LEU A 314 -10.94 -13.60 8.10
C LEU A 314 -10.57 -15.08 8.14
N ILE A 315 -10.85 -15.80 7.07
CA ILE A 315 -10.37 -17.17 6.86
C ILE A 315 -8.98 -17.09 6.22
N ASN A 316 -7.98 -17.70 6.86
CA ASN A 316 -6.70 -17.96 6.22
C ASN A 316 -6.90 -19.06 5.16
N THR A 317 -6.69 -18.74 3.89
CA THR A 317 -6.99 -19.65 2.78
C THR A 317 -6.01 -20.83 2.67
N ALA A 318 -4.81 -20.73 3.25
CA ALA A 318 -3.86 -21.82 3.29
C ALA A 318 -4.26 -22.88 4.33
N THR A 319 -4.71 -22.46 5.50
CA THR A 319 -5.04 -23.37 6.61
C THR A 319 -6.53 -23.67 6.76
N GLY A 320 -7.41 -22.84 6.18
CA GLY A 320 -8.85 -22.88 6.36
C GLY A 320 -9.32 -22.41 7.74
N ARG A 321 -8.45 -21.87 8.59
CA ARG A 321 -8.80 -21.42 9.95
C ARG A 321 -9.24 -19.96 9.97
N LEU A 322 -10.12 -19.62 10.90
CA LEU A 322 -10.43 -18.23 11.22
C LEU A 322 -9.25 -17.58 11.93
N HIS A 323 -8.92 -16.35 11.54
CA HIS A 323 -7.92 -15.50 12.18
C HIS A 323 -8.55 -14.16 12.51
N ASP A 324 -8.43 -13.73 13.77
CA ASP A 324 -8.70 -12.35 14.14
C ASP A 324 -7.58 -11.40 13.66
N ARG A 325 -7.68 -10.11 13.99
CA ARG A 325 -6.67 -9.11 13.60
C ARG A 325 -5.30 -9.36 14.25
N ALA A 326 -5.26 -9.85 15.48
CA ALA A 326 -3.99 -10.13 16.17
C ALA A 326 -3.30 -11.33 15.51
N GLU A 327 -4.05 -12.40 15.23
CA GLU A 327 -3.54 -13.59 14.56
C GLU A 327 -3.12 -13.30 13.11
N GLN A 328 -3.82 -12.40 12.41
CA GLN A 328 -3.40 -11.87 11.11
C GLN A 328 -2.07 -11.11 11.17
N ALA A 329 -1.90 -10.23 12.18
CA ALA A 329 -0.67 -9.47 12.38
C ALA A 329 0.50 -10.41 12.72
N SER A 330 0.31 -11.35 13.64
CA SER A 330 1.33 -12.35 13.99
C SER A 330 1.73 -13.22 12.80
N ALA A 331 0.77 -13.59 11.92
CA ALA A 331 1.08 -14.32 10.71
C ALA A 331 1.96 -13.52 9.73
N PHE A 332 1.76 -12.20 9.63
CA PHE A 332 2.64 -11.33 8.82
C PHE A 332 4.03 -11.16 9.45
N GLU A 333 4.11 -10.96 10.76
CA GLU A 333 5.40 -10.84 11.48
C GLU A 333 6.26 -12.11 11.36
N ALA A 334 5.64 -13.27 11.19
CA ALA A 334 6.34 -14.53 10.97
C ALA A 334 6.92 -14.69 9.55
N LEU A 335 6.61 -13.80 8.61
CA LEU A 335 7.13 -13.90 7.24
C LEU A 335 8.56 -13.35 7.13
N PRO A 336 9.41 -13.96 6.28
CA PRO A 336 10.76 -13.45 6.03
C PRO A 336 10.79 -11.99 5.57
N ILE A 337 9.77 -11.54 4.83
CA ILE A 337 9.66 -10.17 4.34
C ILE A 337 9.58 -9.14 5.47
N PHE A 338 8.96 -9.49 6.61
CA PHE A 338 8.86 -8.57 7.75
C PHE A 338 10.26 -8.24 8.28
N ASN A 339 11.08 -9.26 8.54
CA ASN A 339 12.45 -9.08 9.01
C ASN A 339 13.37 -8.50 7.93
N GLU A 340 13.12 -8.80 6.65
CA GLU A 340 13.86 -8.17 5.55
C GLU A 340 13.58 -6.66 5.48
N LEU A 341 12.34 -6.21 5.63
CA LEU A 341 11.99 -4.78 5.67
C LEU A 341 12.64 -4.08 6.87
N VAL A 342 12.67 -4.73 8.03
CA VAL A 342 13.34 -4.22 9.23
C VAL A 342 14.84 -4.08 9.00
N SER A 343 15.49 -5.12 8.46
CA SER A 343 16.95 -5.13 8.26
C SER A 343 17.42 -4.28 7.06
N SER A 344 16.59 -4.03 6.06
CA SER A 344 16.93 -3.15 4.92
C SER A 344 16.80 -1.65 5.23
N THR A 345 15.98 -1.30 6.23
CA THR A 345 15.70 0.10 6.62
C THR A 345 16.77 0.61 7.61
N THR A 346 18.01 0.72 7.15
CA THR A 346 19.13 1.06 8.04
C THR A 346 19.40 2.55 8.17
N THR A 347 19.15 3.33 7.11
CA THR A 347 19.48 4.78 7.05
C THR A 347 18.32 5.64 6.59
N ARG A 348 17.34 5.06 5.89
CA ARG A 348 16.13 5.76 5.43
C ARG A 348 14.96 4.80 5.44
N ILE A 349 13.82 5.26 5.98
CA ILE A 349 12.57 4.52 5.97
C ILE A 349 11.99 4.49 4.57
N ASP A 350 11.89 3.29 3.99
CA ASP A 350 11.13 3.07 2.76
C ASP A 350 9.65 2.83 3.10
N TYR A 351 8.98 3.91 3.53
CA TYR A 351 7.58 3.84 3.96
C TYR A 351 6.66 3.40 2.82
N VAL A 352 6.98 3.77 1.58
CA VAL A 352 6.23 3.37 0.38
C VAL A 352 6.29 1.85 0.22
N ARG A 353 7.49 1.25 0.27
CA ARG A 353 7.65 -0.21 0.20
C ARG A 353 6.94 -0.91 1.34
N ILE A 354 7.14 -0.45 2.59
CA ILE A 354 6.46 -1.02 3.78
C ILE A 354 4.94 -1.02 3.58
N LYS A 355 4.36 0.13 3.19
CA LYS A 355 2.93 0.28 2.96
C LYS A 355 2.43 -0.64 1.86
N CYS A 356 3.16 -0.76 0.75
CA CYS A 356 2.80 -1.66 -0.35
C CYS A 356 2.80 -3.13 0.07
N GLU A 357 3.86 -3.63 0.72
CA GLU A 357 3.97 -5.03 1.16
C GLU A 357 2.88 -5.38 2.19
N VAL A 358 2.64 -4.49 3.15
CA VAL A 358 1.57 -4.65 4.16
C VAL A 358 0.21 -4.68 3.47
N GLN A 359 -0.08 -3.72 2.58
CA GLN A 359 -1.37 -3.67 1.89
C GLN A 359 -1.59 -4.90 1.02
N GLN A 360 -0.58 -5.36 0.28
CA GLN A 360 -0.67 -6.53 -0.57
C GLN A 360 -0.95 -7.80 0.24
N TYR A 361 -0.25 -7.99 1.37
CA TYR A 361 -0.45 -9.17 2.21
C TYR A 361 -1.84 -9.24 2.84
N PHE A 362 -2.39 -8.09 3.29
CA PHE A 362 -3.70 -8.02 3.95
C PHE A 362 -4.88 -7.81 2.99
N GLN A 363 -4.65 -7.91 1.68
CA GLN A 363 -5.76 -7.97 0.72
C GLN A 363 -6.64 -9.20 0.99
N TYR A 364 -7.95 -8.98 0.95
CA TYR A 364 -8.94 -10.02 1.20
C TYR A 364 -10.02 -10.05 0.12
N VAL A 365 -10.58 -11.24 -0.08
CA VAL A 365 -11.65 -11.50 -1.05
C VAL A 365 -12.93 -11.84 -0.30
N MET A 366 -14.05 -11.25 -0.71
CA MET A 366 -15.35 -11.45 -0.05
C MET A 366 -16.25 -12.37 -0.87
N LEU A 367 -16.95 -13.27 -0.19
CA LEU A 367 -18.03 -14.06 -0.79
C LEU A 367 -19.34 -13.29 -0.71
N SER A 368 -19.97 -13.11 -1.85
CA SER A 368 -21.31 -12.55 -1.98
C SER A 368 -22.22 -13.62 -2.58
N HIS A 369 -23.30 -13.97 -1.87
CA HIS A 369 -24.17 -15.08 -2.32
C HIS A 369 -25.61 -14.95 -1.82
N LYS A 370 -26.46 -15.90 -2.23
CA LYS A 370 -27.72 -16.19 -1.55
C LYS A 370 -27.47 -17.21 -0.44
N TRP A 371 -27.87 -16.90 0.80
CA TRP A 371 -27.82 -17.85 1.89
C TRP A 371 -28.65 -19.10 1.56
N GLU A 372 -28.10 -20.26 1.89
CA GLU A 372 -28.74 -21.56 1.79
C GLU A 372 -28.96 -22.18 3.17
N ASP A 373 -29.78 -23.23 3.22
CA ASP A 373 -30.01 -23.95 4.46
C ASP A 373 -28.73 -24.71 4.86
N ASN A 374 -28.34 -24.62 6.14
CA ASN A 374 -27.15 -25.26 6.72
C ASN A 374 -25.80 -24.71 6.22
N GLU A 375 -25.68 -23.41 6.00
CA GLU A 375 -24.35 -22.81 5.83
C GLU A 375 -23.51 -22.85 7.11
N PRO A 376 -22.18 -23.04 7.00
CA PRO A 376 -21.28 -22.97 8.15
C PRO A 376 -21.45 -21.66 8.90
N LEU A 377 -21.72 -21.76 10.20
CA LEU A 377 -21.78 -20.62 11.11
C LEU A 377 -20.43 -20.43 11.81
N PHE A 378 -20.18 -19.23 12.31
CA PHE A 378 -18.96 -18.89 13.06
C PHE A 378 -18.62 -19.93 14.15
N GLN A 379 -19.61 -20.33 14.94
CA GLN A 379 -19.44 -21.30 16.04
C GLN A 379 -19.00 -22.70 15.59
N GLN A 380 -19.25 -23.06 14.33
CA GLN A 380 -18.83 -24.36 13.77
C GLN A 380 -17.39 -24.32 13.26
N VAL A 381 -16.92 -23.17 12.77
CA VAL A 381 -15.60 -23.01 12.13
C VAL A 381 -14.55 -22.35 13.02
N VAL A 382 -14.93 -21.86 14.19
CA VAL A 382 -13.98 -21.24 15.14
C VAL A 382 -12.99 -22.27 15.73
N HIS A 383 -13.38 -23.55 15.81
CA HIS A 383 -12.56 -24.62 16.38
C HIS A 383 -12.09 -25.66 15.34
N ILE A 384 -12.58 -25.59 14.11
CA ILE A 384 -12.34 -26.57 13.05
C ILE A 384 -12.02 -25.80 11.76
N ALA A 385 -11.00 -26.22 11.01
CA ALA A 385 -10.71 -25.59 9.74
C ALA A 385 -11.83 -25.85 8.72
N VAL A 386 -12.09 -24.88 7.84
CA VAL A 386 -13.09 -24.98 6.77
C VAL A 386 -12.90 -26.25 5.92
N TYR A 387 -11.65 -26.66 5.69
CA TYR A 387 -11.32 -27.86 4.92
C TYR A 387 -11.60 -29.18 5.64
N ASP A 388 -11.76 -29.15 6.98
CA ASP A 388 -12.04 -30.33 7.81
C ASP A 388 -13.55 -30.49 8.10
N LEU A 389 -14.39 -29.59 7.58
CA LEU A 389 -15.84 -29.70 7.69
C LEU A 389 -16.36 -30.95 6.96
N GLU A 390 -17.39 -31.59 7.51
CA GLU A 390 -18.05 -32.74 6.89
C GLU A 390 -18.59 -32.39 5.51
N THR A 391 -18.58 -33.35 4.58
CA THR A 391 -19.04 -33.12 3.21
C THR A 391 -20.53 -32.76 3.20
N SER A 392 -20.83 -31.56 2.71
CA SER A 392 -22.18 -31.10 2.43
C SER A 392 -22.13 -30.02 1.35
N PRO A 393 -23.20 -29.82 0.55
CA PRO A 393 -23.16 -28.83 -0.53
C PRO A 393 -22.80 -27.40 -0.10
N THR A 394 -23.21 -26.99 1.10
CA THR A 394 -22.91 -25.67 1.66
C THR A 394 -21.49 -25.58 2.22
N HIS A 395 -20.94 -26.67 2.75
CA HIS A 395 -19.54 -26.75 3.17
C HIS A 395 -18.61 -26.76 1.96
N ASP A 396 -18.93 -27.58 0.95
CA ASP A 396 -18.20 -27.66 -0.33
C ASP A 396 -18.18 -26.28 -1.02
N LYS A 397 -19.27 -25.52 -0.93
CA LYS A 397 -19.35 -24.12 -1.39
C LYS A 397 -18.30 -23.24 -0.71
N LEU A 398 -18.21 -23.27 0.62
CA LEU A 398 -17.24 -22.46 1.37
C LEU A 398 -15.80 -22.92 1.10
N GLN A 399 -15.56 -24.23 1.06
CA GLN A 399 -14.25 -24.82 0.74
C GLN A 399 -13.79 -24.44 -0.67
N THR A 400 -14.68 -24.54 -1.66
CA THR A 400 -14.38 -24.18 -3.05
C THR A 400 -14.10 -22.69 -3.19
N PHE A 401 -14.87 -21.84 -2.49
CA PHE A 401 -14.57 -20.41 -2.40
C PHE A 401 -13.15 -20.17 -1.86
N CYS A 402 -12.78 -20.76 -0.73
CA CYS A 402 -11.44 -20.61 -0.16
C CYS A 402 -10.33 -21.10 -1.11
N ASN A 403 -10.57 -22.21 -1.82
CA ASN A 403 -9.64 -22.73 -2.83
C ASN A 403 -9.45 -21.72 -3.97
N ILE A 404 -10.53 -21.16 -4.53
CA ILE A 404 -10.45 -20.15 -5.59
C ILE A 404 -9.68 -18.92 -5.11
N VAL A 405 -9.96 -18.42 -3.89
CA VAL A 405 -9.24 -17.27 -3.33
C VAL A 405 -7.74 -17.55 -3.22
N ARG A 406 -7.37 -18.72 -2.70
CA ARG A 406 -5.97 -19.16 -2.61
C ARG A 406 -5.31 -19.24 -3.98
N ASP A 407 -5.97 -19.87 -4.95
CA ASP A 407 -5.42 -20.10 -6.29
C ASP A 407 -5.27 -18.79 -7.08
N THR A 408 -6.03 -17.74 -6.72
CA THR A 408 -5.84 -16.37 -7.21
C THR A 408 -4.74 -15.58 -6.49
N GLY A 409 -4.07 -16.17 -5.49
CA GLY A 409 -2.92 -15.57 -4.79
C GLY A 409 -3.27 -14.77 -3.53
N PHE A 410 -4.51 -14.85 -3.03
CA PHE A 410 -4.91 -14.14 -1.81
C PHE A 410 -4.92 -15.06 -0.59
N ASN A 411 -4.37 -14.55 0.52
CA ASN A 411 -4.26 -15.29 1.79
C ASN A 411 -5.55 -15.23 2.63
N TRP A 412 -6.43 -14.27 2.36
CA TRP A 412 -7.56 -13.94 3.22
C TRP A 412 -8.88 -13.98 2.47
N ALA A 413 -9.80 -14.79 2.98
CA ALA A 413 -11.16 -14.90 2.49
C ALA A 413 -12.16 -14.46 3.57
N TRP A 414 -13.31 -13.92 3.16
CA TRP A 414 -14.36 -13.51 4.08
C TRP A 414 -15.73 -14.00 3.63
N SER A 415 -16.52 -14.51 4.56
CA SER A 415 -17.94 -14.80 4.37
C SER A 415 -18.74 -14.36 5.59
N ASP A 416 -19.85 -13.67 5.36
CA ASP A 416 -20.73 -13.14 6.41
C ASP A 416 -21.40 -14.25 7.25
N THR A 417 -21.45 -15.49 6.76
CA THR A 417 -21.99 -16.64 7.49
C THR A 417 -21.10 -17.08 8.63
N CYS A 418 -19.79 -17.10 8.39
CA CYS A 418 -18.82 -17.72 9.30
C CYS A 418 -17.71 -16.78 9.80
N CYS A 419 -17.56 -15.58 9.26
CA CYS A 419 -16.60 -14.56 9.73
C CYS A 419 -17.23 -13.48 10.63
N ILE A 420 -18.52 -13.58 10.90
CA ILE A 420 -19.24 -12.72 11.87
C ILE A 420 -19.80 -13.60 12.97
N ASP A 421 -19.41 -13.36 14.22
CA ASP A 421 -20.10 -13.96 15.36
C ASP A 421 -21.45 -13.27 15.57
N LYS A 422 -22.50 -13.86 15.01
CA LYS A 422 -23.88 -13.35 15.11
C LYS A 422 -24.48 -13.53 16.50
N SER A 423 -23.83 -14.30 17.38
CA SER A 423 -24.27 -14.45 18.77
C SER A 423 -23.87 -13.27 19.65
N ASP A 424 -22.82 -12.53 19.24
CA ASP A 424 -22.40 -11.28 19.88
C ASP A 424 -23.07 -10.08 19.20
N HIS A 425 -23.97 -9.42 19.92
CA HIS A 425 -24.72 -8.26 19.41
C HIS A 425 -23.82 -7.08 19.05
N PHE A 426 -22.72 -6.86 19.78
CA PHE A 426 -21.79 -5.78 19.49
C PHE A 426 -21.03 -6.03 18.19
N VAL A 427 -20.53 -7.26 18.00
CA VAL A 427 -19.84 -7.67 16.77
C VAL A 427 -20.78 -7.62 15.58
N LEU A 428 -22.01 -8.13 15.73
CA LEU A 428 -23.04 -8.06 14.69
C LEU A 428 -23.35 -6.60 14.33
N GLN A 429 -23.60 -5.75 15.32
CA GLN A 429 -23.93 -4.34 15.10
C GLN A 429 -22.82 -3.60 14.34
N GLU A 430 -21.56 -3.79 14.74
CA GLU A 430 -20.42 -3.22 14.05
C GLU A 430 -20.35 -3.72 12.60
N ALA A 431 -20.51 -5.03 12.39
CA ALA A 431 -20.46 -5.63 11.07
C ALA A 431 -21.53 -5.05 10.13
N LEU A 432 -22.78 -4.91 10.57
CA LEU A 432 -23.87 -4.38 9.74
C LEU A 432 -23.59 -2.95 9.25
N VAL A 433 -22.93 -2.12 10.07
CA VAL A 433 -22.53 -0.75 9.70
C VAL A 433 -21.27 -0.76 8.82
N ALA A 434 -20.34 -1.68 9.08
CA ALA A 434 -19.04 -1.77 8.42
C ALA A 434 -19.04 -2.54 7.08
N MET A 435 -20.06 -3.35 6.79
CA MET A 435 -20.06 -4.22 5.60
C MET A 435 -19.85 -3.44 4.30
N PHE A 436 -20.47 -2.28 4.12
CA PHE A 436 -20.27 -1.45 2.92
C PHE A 436 -18.79 -1.10 2.72
N ARG A 437 -18.13 -0.57 3.76
CA ARG A 437 -16.70 -0.20 3.68
C ARG A 437 -15.79 -1.42 3.51
N TRP A 438 -16.17 -2.58 4.05
CA TRP A 438 -15.42 -3.82 3.85
C TRP A 438 -15.50 -4.29 2.39
N TYR A 439 -16.69 -4.30 1.78
CA TYR A 439 -16.80 -4.57 0.34
C TYR A 439 -16.03 -3.55 -0.50
N GLN A 440 -16.08 -2.28 -0.13
CA GLN A 440 -15.32 -1.21 -0.81
C GLN A 440 -13.79 -1.37 -0.70
N GLY A 441 -13.31 -1.89 0.44
CA GLY A 441 -11.91 -2.13 0.73
C GLY A 441 -11.39 -3.52 0.31
N SER A 442 -12.28 -4.43 -0.10
CA SER A 442 -11.90 -5.75 -0.58
C SER A 442 -11.10 -5.68 -1.89
N ALA A 443 -10.20 -6.63 -2.09
CA ALA A 443 -9.51 -6.78 -3.38
C ALA A 443 -10.49 -7.19 -4.47
N MET A 444 -11.49 -8.00 -4.11
CA MET A 444 -12.54 -8.49 -5.00
C MET A 444 -13.72 -9.03 -4.20
N ALA A 445 -14.91 -8.95 -4.79
CA ALA A 445 -16.06 -9.75 -4.38
C ALA A 445 -16.34 -10.87 -5.39
N ILE A 446 -16.33 -12.11 -4.91
CA ILE A 446 -16.74 -13.29 -5.67
C ILE A 446 -18.23 -13.50 -5.45
N VAL A 447 -19.01 -13.45 -6.53
CA VAL A 447 -20.46 -13.64 -6.49
C VAL A 447 -20.80 -15.06 -6.93
N PHE A 448 -21.33 -15.86 -6.01
CA PHE A 448 -21.81 -17.21 -6.30
C PHE A 448 -23.28 -17.20 -6.75
N LEU A 449 -23.52 -17.56 -8.01
CA LEU A 449 -24.84 -17.52 -8.66
C LEU A 449 -25.54 -18.88 -8.59
N ARG A 450 -26.20 -19.15 -7.45
CA ARG A 450 -27.04 -20.34 -7.30
C ARG A 450 -28.13 -20.40 -8.37
N GLY A 451 -28.28 -21.56 -9.02
CA GLY A 451 -29.26 -21.80 -10.08
C GLY A 451 -28.85 -21.29 -11.47
N VAL A 452 -27.64 -20.72 -11.62
CA VAL A 452 -27.07 -20.35 -12.93
C VAL A 452 -26.00 -21.35 -13.29
N ARG A 453 -26.25 -22.19 -14.31
CA ARG A 453 -25.29 -23.18 -14.83
C ARG A 453 -24.49 -22.61 -16.01
N PRO A 454 -23.32 -23.17 -16.36
CA PRO A 454 -22.53 -22.69 -17.51
C PRO A 454 -23.29 -22.75 -18.82
N SER A 455 -24.13 -23.79 -18.99
CA SER A 455 -24.98 -23.97 -20.17
C SER A 455 -26.22 -23.06 -20.20
N SER A 456 -26.37 -22.13 -19.26
CA SER A 456 -27.56 -21.28 -19.17
C SER A 456 -27.61 -20.26 -20.32
N PRO A 457 -28.80 -19.90 -20.82
CA PRO A 457 -28.92 -18.91 -21.88
C PRO A 457 -28.48 -17.52 -21.42
N ARG A 458 -28.16 -16.65 -22.37
CA ARG A 458 -27.87 -15.23 -22.09
C ARG A 458 -29.05 -14.57 -21.37
N GLY A 459 -28.78 -13.70 -20.40
CA GLY A 459 -29.84 -13.07 -19.60
C GLY A 459 -30.15 -13.80 -18.28
N THR A 460 -29.54 -14.96 -18.03
CA THR A 460 -29.81 -15.74 -16.80
C THR A 460 -29.23 -15.07 -15.55
N LEU A 461 -28.11 -14.35 -15.66
CA LEU A 461 -27.59 -13.53 -14.55
C LEU A 461 -28.62 -12.46 -14.18
N ALA A 462 -29.29 -11.81 -15.15
CA ALA A 462 -30.31 -10.82 -14.84
C ALA A 462 -31.48 -11.38 -14.01
N GLY A 463 -31.88 -12.63 -14.28
CA GLY A 463 -32.91 -13.35 -13.54
C GLY A 463 -32.46 -13.95 -12.20
N SER A 464 -31.17 -13.83 -11.84
CA SER A 464 -30.64 -14.41 -10.61
C SER A 464 -31.30 -13.80 -9.37
N ILE A 465 -31.62 -14.67 -8.40
CA ILE A 465 -32.15 -14.25 -7.10
C ILE A 465 -31.19 -13.30 -6.37
N TRP A 466 -29.88 -13.39 -6.66
CA TRP A 466 -28.86 -12.50 -6.12
C TRP A 466 -29.18 -11.03 -6.41
N ASN A 467 -29.67 -10.68 -7.61
CA ASN A 467 -30.04 -9.30 -7.98
C ASN A 467 -31.23 -8.75 -7.19
N THR A 468 -31.99 -9.62 -6.54
CA THR A 468 -33.23 -9.23 -5.84
C THR A 468 -33.05 -9.11 -4.34
N ARG A 469 -31.93 -9.56 -3.75
CA ARG A 469 -31.75 -9.48 -2.28
C ARG A 469 -31.38 -8.05 -1.85
N ALA A 470 -31.79 -7.67 -0.65
CA ALA A 470 -31.50 -6.34 -0.10
C ALA A 470 -30.00 -6.14 0.18
N TRP A 471 -29.36 -7.09 0.86
CA TRP A 471 -27.93 -7.03 1.19
C TRP A 471 -27.04 -6.92 -0.05
N THR A 472 -27.33 -7.67 -1.11
CA THR A 472 -26.50 -7.70 -2.34
C THR A 472 -26.46 -6.36 -3.08
N LEU A 473 -27.37 -5.42 -2.79
CA LEU A 473 -27.27 -4.06 -3.32
C LEU A 473 -25.97 -3.40 -2.84
N GLN A 474 -25.68 -3.45 -1.54
CA GLN A 474 -24.49 -2.82 -0.99
C GLN A 474 -23.22 -3.54 -1.46
N GLU A 475 -23.27 -4.87 -1.56
CA GLU A 475 -22.17 -5.71 -2.06
C GLU A 475 -21.84 -5.37 -3.51
N TYR A 476 -22.87 -5.18 -4.34
CA TYR A 476 -22.71 -4.80 -5.75
C TYR A 476 -22.17 -3.38 -5.90
N ILE A 477 -22.73 -2.39 -5.22
CA ILE A 477 -22.31 -0.99 -5.45
C ILE A 477 -20.99 -0.65 -4.76
N ALA A 478 -20.67 -1.28 -3.62
CA ALA A 478 -19.45 -0.99 -2.87
C ALA A 478 -18.20 -1.64 -3.47
N ALA A 479 -18.28 -2.91 -3.88
CA ALA A 479 -17.11 -3.64 -4.37
C ALA A 479 -16.54 -3.04 -5.66
N LYS A 480 -15.25 -2.71 -5.70
CA LYS A 480 -14.61 -2.14 -6.89
C LYS A 480 -14.44 -3.18 -8.00
N VAL A 481 -14.14 -4.41 -7.62
CA VAL A 481 -13.92 -5.55 -8.50
C VAL A 481 -14.91 -6.65 -8.15
N ILE A 482 -15.62 -7.17 -9.15
CA ILE A 482 -16.56 -8.29 -8.98
C ILE A 482 -16.24 -9.39 -10.00
N ARG A 483 -16.31 -10.64 -9.57
CA ARG A 483 -16.31 -11.81 -10.46
C ARG A 483 -17.52 -12.70 -10.17
N PHE A 484 -18.33 -12.94 -11.19
CA PHE A 484 -19.48 -13.82 -11.13
C PHE A 484 -19.09 -15.26 -11.44
N TYR A 485 -19.48 -16.18 -10.56
CA TYR A 485 -19.30 -17.61 -10.70
C TYR A 485 -20.66 -18.32 -10.79
N THR A 486 -20.75 -19.31 -11.66
CA THR A 486 -21.91 -20.19 -11.80
C THR A 486 -22.03 -21.14 -10.61
N GLU A 487 -23.13 -21.89 -10.55
CA GLU A 487 -23.43 -22.85 -9.49
C GLU A 487 -22.39 -23.98 -9.36
N ASP A 488 -21.63 -24.27 -10.41
CA ASP A 488 -20.51 -25.24 -10.45
C ASP A 488 -19.13 -24.57 -10.38
N TRP A 489 -19.06 -23.32 -9.94
CA TRP A 489 -17.81 -22.57 -9.74
C TRP A 489 -16.96 -22.32 -11.00
N THR A 490 -17.58 -22.36 -12.18
CA THR A 490 -16.97 -21.79 -13.40
C THR A 490 -17.28 -20.29 -13.49
N LEU A 491 -16.46 -19.54 -14.22
CA LEU A 491 -16.72 -18.13 -14.46
C LEU A 491 -17.98 -17.96 -15.29
N TYR A 492 -18.84 -17.00 -14.94
CA TYR A 492 -20.04 -16.74 -15.73
C TYR A 492 -19.65 -16.41 -17.19
N ARG A 493 -20.16 -17.24 -18.11
CA ARG A 493 -19.87 -17.22 -19.55
C ARG A 493 -18.42 -17.53 -19.94
N ASP A 494 -17.67 -18.23 -19.08
CA ASP A 494 -16.24 -18.52 -19.27
C ASP A 494 -15.41 -17.25 -19.51
N LEU A 495 -15.88 -16.10 -19.01
CA LEU A 495 -15.24 -14.81 -19.16
C LEU A 495 -14.19 -14.61 -18.06
N ASP A 496 -12.94 -14.91 -18.41
CA ASP A 496 -11.77 -14.67 -17.57
C ASP A 496 -11.23 -13.25 -17.75
N VAL A 497 -12.03 -12.27 -17.33
CA VAL A 497 -11.57 -10.88 -17.18
C VAL A 497 -11.38 -10.56 -15.68
N PRO A 498 -10.40 -9.72 -15.32
CA PRO A 498 -10.10 -9.41 -13.91
C PRO A 498 -11.30 -8.81 -13.16
N ASN A 499 -12.14 -8.05 -13.86
CA ASN A 499 -13.30 -7.37 -13.30
C ASN A 499 -14.51 -7.48 -14.24
N HIS A 500 -15.56 -8.20 -13.82
CA HIS A 500 -16.79 -8.32 -14.60
C HIS A 500 -17.56 -7.00 -14.69
N LYS A 501 -17.27 -6.00 -13.82
CA LYS A 501 -17.81 -4.64 -13.97
C LYS A 501 -17.22 -3.87 -15.15
N GLU A 502 -16.14 -4.35 -15.75
CA GLU A 502 -15.53 -3.75 -16.93
C GLU A 502 -15.99 -4.43 -18.24
N SER A 503 -16.73 -5.55 -18.14
CA SER A 503 -17.34 -6.19 -19.31
C SER A 503 -18.64 -5.46 -19.70
N PRO A 504 -18.73 -4.92 -20.94
CA PRO A 504 -19.94 -4.26 -21.42
C PRO A 504 -21.14 -5.20 -21.44
N GLU A 505 -20.95 -6.48 -21.75
CA GLU A 505 -22.05 -7.44 -21.80
C GLU A 505 -22.63 -7.73 -20.42
N ILE A 506 -21.77 -7.90 -19.41
CA ILE A 506 -22.21 -8.15 -18.03
C ILE A 506 -22.87 -6.91 -17.47
N ILE A 507 -22.28 -5.73 -17.64
CA ILE A 507 -22.87 -4.47 -17.18
C ILE A 507 -24.24 -4.22 -17.83
N SER A 508 -24.39 -4.46 -19.14
CA SER A 508 -25.69 -4.31 -19.81
C SER A 508 -26.75 -5.28 -19.27
N GLU A 509 -26.34 -6.49 -18.87
CA GLU A 509 -27.23 -7.47 -18.24
C GLU A 509 -27.61 -7.05 -16.81
N MET A 510 -26.63 -6.58 -16.04
CA MET A 510 -26.80 -6.09 -14.68
C MET A 510 -27.64 -4.81 -14.61
N GLU A 511 -27.46 -3.89 -15.55
CA GLU A 511 -28.26 -2.66 -15.65
C GLU A 511 -29.74 -3.00 -15.90
N ARG A 512 -30.02 -3.96 -16.79
CA ARG A 512 -31.39 -4.43 -17.03
C ARG A 512 -32.02 -5.07 -15.79
N ALA A 513 -31.20 -5.76 -14.99
CA ALA A 513 -31.66 -6.47 -13.80
C ALA A 513 -31.87 -5.56 -12.59
N THR A 514 -30.99 -4.59 -12.41
CA THR A 514 -30.88 -3.79 -11.18
C THR A 514 -31.31 -2.34 -11.36
N GLY A 515 -31.40 -1.86 -12.60
CA GLY A 515 -31.60 -0.45 -12.92
C GLY A 515 -30.37 0.43 -12.65
N ILE A 516 -29.20 -0.16 -12.39
CA ILE A 516 -27.95 0.56 -12.07
C ILE A 516 -27.06 0.58 -13.31
N SER A 517 -26.89 1.76 -13.89
CA SER A 517 -25.99 1.97 -15.03
C SER A 517 -24.51 1.97 -14.62
N ALA A 518 -23.63 1.81 -15.61
CA ALA A 518 -22.17 1.90 -15.42
C ALA A 518 -21.74 3.25 -14.83
N GLN A 519 -22.40 4.34 -15.21
CA GLN A 519 -22.13 5.68 -14.71
C GLN A 519 -22.53 5.82 -13.25
N GLN A 520 -23.71 5.31 -12.87
CA GLN A 520 -24.17 5.35 -11.48
C GLN A 520 -23.26 4.56 -10.55
N LEU A 521 -22.67 3.45 -10.98
CA LEU A 521 -21.66 2.73 -10.18
C LEU A 521 -20.44 3.60 -9.85
N LYS A 522 -20.09 4.55 -10.73
CA LYS A 522 -18.98 5.49 -10.52
C LYS A 522 -19.38 6.69 -9.68
N GLU A 523 -20.65 7.06 -9.65
CA GLU A 523 -21.16 8.27 -8.96
C GLU A 523 -21.71 7.99 -7.57
N LEU A 524 -22.27 6.80 -7.34
CA LEU A 524 -22.83 6.43 -6.03
C LEU A 524 -21.70 6.38 -4.99
N ARG A 525 -21.82 7.24 -3.97
CA ARG A 525 -20.95 7.27 -2.79
C ARG A 525 -21.77 6.95 -1.55
N PRO A 526 -21.18 6.34 -0.50
CA PRO A 526 -21.86 6.22 0.78
C PRO A 526 -22.19 7.60 1.36
N GLY A 527 -23.08 7.66 2.35
CA GLY A 527 -23.49 8.90 3.01
C GLY A 527 -24.82 9.46 2.50
N LEU A 528 -25.03 10.78 2.65
CA LEU A 528 -26.35 11.43 2.52
C LEU A 528 -26.57 12.16 1.18
N SER A 529 -25.74 11.90 0.17
CA SER A 529 -25.98 12.33 -1.21
C SER A 529 -26.93 11.37 -1.94
N SER A 530 -27.66 11.88 -2.94
CA SER A 530 -28.55 11.09 -3.82
C SER A 530 -29.49 10.16 -3.05
N ILE A 531 -30.08 10.66 -1.94
CA ILE A 531 -30.88 9.86 -1.00
C ILE A 531 -32.02 9.15 -1.71
N TRP A 532 -32.81 9.89 -2.49
CA TRP A 532 -33.92 9.32 -3.23
C TRP A 532 -33.47 8.18 -4.15
N GLU A 533 -32.37 8.35 -4.86
CA GLU A 533 -31.86 7.34 -5.79
C GLU A 533 -31.43 6.07 -5.04
N LYS A 534 -30.73 6.21 -3.92
CA LYS A 534 -30.37 5.06 -3.06
C LYS A 534 -31.61 4.32 -2.55
N LEU A 535 -32.64 5.05 -2.12
CA LEU A 535 -33.92 4.47 -1.69
C LEU A 535 -34.67 3.79 -2.86
N ARG A 536 -34.64 4.38 -4.06
CA ARG A 536 -35.22 3.80 -5.28
C ARG A 536 -34.55 2.47 -5.61
N LEU A 537 -33.22 2.42 -5.62
CA LEU A 537 -32.47 1.18 -5.87
C LEU A 537 -32.78 0.10 -4.83
N ALA A 538 -32.88 0.47 -3.56
CA ALA A 538 -33.24 -0.43 -2.47
C ALA A 538 -34.70 -0.92 -2.56
N SER A 539 -35.62 -0.09 -3.07
CA SER A 539 -37.06 -0.38 -3.16
C SER A 539 -37.41 -1.58 -4.04
N THR A 540 -36.53 -1.94 -4.97
CA THR A 540 -36.68 -3.09 -5.88
C THR A 540 -36.25 -4.42 -5.24
N ARG A 541 -35.63 -4.36 -4.06
CA ARG A 541 -35.06 -5.50 -3.37
C ARG A 541 -36.05 -6.17 -2.42
N ARG A 542 -35.77 -7.44 -2.10
CA ARG A 542 -36.54 -8.32 -1.22
C ARG A 542 -35.70 -8.68 -0.01
N THR A 543 -36.37 -8.81 1.12
CA THR A 543 -35.77 -9.17 2.39
C THR A 543 -36.38 -10.45 2.93
N THR A 544 -35.60 -11.19 3.72
CA THR A 544 -36.11 -12.34 4.49
C THR A 544 -36.71 -11.84 5.80
N TRP A 545 -35.96 -11.01 6.51
CA TRP A 545 -36.41 -10.27 7.70
C TRP A 545 -36.91 -8.89 7.27
N VAL A 546 -38.02 -8.43 7.82
CA VAL A 546 -38.57 -7.12 7.43
C VAL A 546 -37.61 -5.98 7.80
N GLU A 547 -36.81 -6.18 8.85
CA GLU A 547 -35.87 -5.21 9.37
C GLU A 547 -34.68 -4.95 8.42
N ASP A 548 -34.31 -5.95 7.60
CA ASP A 548 -33.23 -5.84 6.62
C ASP A 548 -33.50 -4.78 5.55
N ALA A 549 -34.76 -4.35 5.38
CA ALA A 549 -35.10 -3.23 4.50
C ALA A 549 -34.45 -1.92 4.97
N ALA A 550 -34.13 -1.83 6.27
CA ALA A 550 -33.39 -0.74 6.88
C ALA A 550 -31.92 -1.11 7.08
N TYR A 551 -31.62 -2.27 7.67
CA TYR A 551 -30.25 -2.57 8.10
C TYR A 551 -29.28 -2.78 6.94
N SER A 552 -29.75 -3.27 5.79
CA SER A 552 -28.93 -3.35 4.57
C SER A 552 -28.51 -2.00 4.00
N LEU A 553 -29.07 -0.90 4.52
CA LEU A 553 -28.79 0.47 4.07
C LEU A 553 -27.94 1.27 5.05
N LEU A 554 -27.59 0.70 6.22
CA LEU A 554 -26.80 1.43 7.24
C LEU A 554 -25.46 1.90 6.69
N GLY A 555 -24.71 1.00 6.04
CA GLY A 555 -23.45 1.36 5.39
C GLY A 555 -23.62 2.29 4.18
N ILE A 556 -24.71 2.16 3.42
CA ILE A 556 -25.00 3.00 2.24
C ILE A 556 -25.23 4.46 2.65
N PHE A 557 -25.92 4.70 3.78
CA PHE A 557 -26.19 6.05 4.29
C PHE A 557 -25.15 6.52 5.32
N SER A 558 -24.10 5.75 5.57
CA SER A 558 -23.15 5.98 6.68
C SER A 558 -23.90 6.29 8.00
N ALA A 559 -24.97 5.53 8.28
CA ALA A 559 -25.93 5.79 9.35
C ALA A 559 -25.42 5.30 10.71
N ILE A 560 -24.53 6.09 11.31
CA ILE A 560 -23.94 5.82 12.63
C ILE A 560 -25.00 5.99 13.72
N GLY A 561 -24.96 5.15 14.76
CA GLY A 561 -25.79 5.27 15.96
C GLY A 561 -27.20 4.66 15.86
N ILE A 562 -27.53 3.96 14.78
CA ILE A 562 -28.79 3.20 14.67
C ILE A 562 -28.54 1.74 15.07
N PRO A 563 -28.94 1.30 16.29
CA PRO A 563 -28.82 -0.11 16.67
C PRO A 563 -29.74 -1.01 15.83
N ALA A 564 -29.25 -2.17 15.45
CA ALA A 564 -30.01 -3.24 14.82
C ALA A 564 -30.73 -4.05 15.92
N ILE A 565 -32.05 -4.05 15.84
CA ILE A 565 -32.97 -4.67 16.79
C ILE A 565 -33.92 -5.57 15.98
N TYR A 566 -33.47 -6.79 15.69
CA TYR A 566 -34.34 -7.78 15.04
C TYR A 566 -35.55 -8.09 15.94
N GLY A 567 -36.75 -8.02 15.37
CA GLY A 567 -38.02 -8.09 16.10
C GLY A 567 -38.77 -6.76 16.18
N GLU A 568 -38.13 -5.62 15.83
CA GLU A 568 -38.81 -4.31 15.79
C GLU A 568 -39.74 -4.12 14.57
N GLY A 569 -39.68 -5.04 13.61
CA GLY A 569 -40.57 -5.04 12.45
C GLY A 569 -40.37 -3.83 11.54
N GLU A 570 -41.48 -3.31 10.99
CA GLU A 570 -41.48 -2.15 10.06
C GLU A 570 -41.01 -0.82 10.72
N ALA A 571 -40.80 -0.80 12.05
CA ALA A 571 -40.28 0.38 12.74
C ALA A 571 -38.81 0.66 12.39
N SER A 572 -38.03 -0.35 11.98
CA SER A 572 -36.62 -0.19 11.63
C SER A 572 -36.42 0.77 10.47
N LEU A 573 -37.26 0.70 9.44
CA LEU A 573 -37.25 1.60 8.30
C LEU A 573 -37.60 3.03 8.73
N GLY A 574 -38.56 3.17 9.64
CA GLY A 574 -38.91 4.46 10.23
C GLY A 574 -37.73 5.11 10.95
N ARG A 575 -37.00 4.34 11.78
CA ARG A 575 -35.79 4.80 12.48
C ARG A 575 -34.69 5.23 11.51
N LEU A 576 -34.44 4.43 10.46
CA LEU A 576 -33.47 4.77 9.42
C LEU A 576 -33.84 6.09 8.73
N LEU A 577 -35.06 6.19 8.21
CA LEU A 577 -35.48 7.38 7.47
C LEU A 577 -35.55 8.63 8.37
N ALA A 578 -35.90 8.48 9.65
CA ALA A 578 -35.85 9.55 10.61
C ALA A 578 -34.41 10.05 10.85
N ASN A 579 -33.44 9.13 10.96
CA ASN A 579 -32.03 9.48 11.10
C ASN A 579 -31.48 10.14 9.83
N VAL A 580 -31.77 9.57 8.65
CA VAL A 580 -31.38 10.13 7.35
C VAL A 580 -31.96 11.54 7.19
N LEU A 581 -33.25 11.74 7.47
CA LEU A 581 -33.88 13.07 7.41
C LEU A 581 -33.21 14.05 8.39
N THR A 582 -33.00 13.64 9.64
CA THR A 582 -32.44 14.51 10.68
C THR A 582 -31.01 14.94 10.35
N ARG A 583 -30.21 14.08 9.73
CA ARG A 583 -28.82 14.39 9.36
C ARG A 583 -28.70 15.14 8.03
N SER A 584 -29.62 14.92 7.09
CA SER A 584 -29.55 15.53 5.75
C SER A 584 -30.40 16.79 5.60
N GLY A 585 -31.46 16.93 6.39
CA GLY A 585 -32.51 17.93 6.17
C GLY A 585 -33.37 17.68 4.91
N ASP A 586 -33.16 16.59 4.17
CA ASP A 586 -33.81 16.35 2.89
C ASP A 586 -35.24 15.83 3.05
N ALA A 587 -36.20 16.76 3.00
CA ALA A 587 -37.62 16.44 3.09
C ALA A 587 -38.18 15.68 1.86
N SER A 588 -37.38 15.42 0.82
CA SER A 588 -37.77 14.56 -0.32
C SER A 588 -38.18 13.15 0.13
N ILE A 589 -37.62 12.66 1.23
CA ILE A 589 -37.95 11.36 1.84
C ILE A 589 -39.45 11.26 2.20
N LEU A 590 -40.14 12.39 2.39
CA LEU A 590 -41.55 12.43 2.72
C LEU A 590 -42.46 12.23 1.49
N ALA A 591 -41.91 12.22 0.28
CA ALA A 591 -42.64 12.23 -0.99
C ALA A 591 -43.06 10.87 -1.52
N TRP A 592 -43.74 10.10 -0.68
CA TRP A 592 -44.16 8.74 -1.00
C TRP A 592 -45.69 8.59 -0.95
N THR A 593 -46.21 7.52 -1.56
CA THR A 593 -47.61 7.10 -1.43
C THR A 593 -47.71 5.66 -0.99
N GLY A 594 -48.69 5.36 -0.12
CA GLY A 594 -48.88 4.04 0.45
C GLY A 594 -49.34 4.11 1.90
N ASP A 595 -49.04 3.07 2.66
CA ASP A 595 -49.35 2.99 4.10
C ASP A 595 -48.28 3.68 4.95
N SER A 596 -48.73 4.42 5.96
CA SER A 596 -47.86 5.05 6.96
C SER A 596 -47.23 4.04 7.90
N SER A 597 -45.97 4.30 8.28
CA SER A 597 -45.26 3.54 9.30
C SER A 597 -45.96 3.66 10.66
N ARG A 598 -45.84 2.60 11.47
CA ARG A 598 -46.22 2.62 12.88
C ARG A 598 -45.30 3.51 13.72
N PHE A 599 -44.06 3.73 13.27
CA PHE A 599 -43.08 4.58 13.94
C PHE A 599 -43.49 6.06 13.88
N ASN A 600 -43.84 6.56 12.69
CA ASN A 600 -44.35 7.91 12.49
C ASN A 600 -45.19 7.98 11.22
N SER A 601 -46.33 8.69 11.27
CA SER A 601 -47.27 8.78 10.14
C SER A 601 -46.69 9.40 8.85
N CYS A 602 -45.63 10.20 8.98
CA CYS A 602 -44.98 10.89 7.88
C CYS A 602 -44.00 10.01 7.09
N LEU A 603 -43.58 8.89 7.67
CA LEU A 603 -42.66 7.92 7.07
C LEU A 603 -43.44 6.71 6.53
N PRO A 604 -42.95 6.06 5.46
CA PRO A 604 -43.63 4.93 4.85
C PRO A 604 -43.46 3.66 5.69
N ALA A 605 -44.46 2.77 5.66
CA ALA A 605 -44.35 1.44 6.26
C ALA A 605 -43.39 0.52 5.49
N ARG A 606 -43.24 0.73 4.18
CA ARG A 606 -42.45 -0.13 3.28
C ARG A 606 -41.60 0.69 2.34
N ILE A 607 -40.40 0.19 2.04
CA ILE A 607 -39.45 0.85 1.14
C ILE A 607 -39.88 0.83 -0.33
N THR A 608 -40.76 -0.10 -0.72
CA THR A 608 -41.25 -0.25 -2.11
C THR A 608 -41.94 1.00 -2.67
N VAL A 609 -42.34 1.94 -1.82
CA VAL A 609 -42.95 3.22 -2.21
C VAL A 609 -42.00 4.12 -3.00
N PHE A 610 -40.68 3.89 -2.91
CA PHE A 610 -39.66 4.68 -3.60
C PHE A 610 -39.35 4.17 -5.02
N ASN A 611 -40.04 3.14 -5.52
CA ASN A 611 -39.79 2.56 -6.86
C ASN A 611 -40.23 3.47 -8.04
N GLY A 612 -40.84 4.62 -7.74
CA GLY A 612 -41.26 5.61 -8.74
C GLY A 612 -40.25 6.73 -8.97
N PRO A 613 -40.46 7.58 -10.00
CA PRO A 613 -39.74 8.85 -10.12
C PRO A 613 -39.98 9.70 -8.87
N ALA A 614 -39.00 10.52 -8.49
CA ALA A 614 -39.12 11.42 -7.34
C ALA A 614 -40.34 12.32 -7.51
N THR A 615 -41.34 12.16 -6.64
CA THR A 615 -42.64 12.84 -6.81
C THR A 615 -42.67 14.26 -6.23
N SER A 616 -41.63 14.70 -5.50
CA SER A 616 -41.65 15.97 -4.76
C SER A 616 -40.64 17.03 -5.16
N HIS A 617 -39.70 16.75 -6.07
CA HIS A 617 -38.81 17.83 -6.50
C HIS A 617 -39.55 18.66 -7.55
N PRO A 618 -39.63 20.00 -7.39
CA PRO A 618 -39.96 20.83 -8.54
C PRO A 618 -38.98 20.46 -9.67
N PRO A 619 -39.45 20.33 -10.93
CA PRO A 619 -38.58 19.94 -12.03
C PRO A 619 -37.33 20.83 -12.06
N SER A 620 -36.15 20.24 -12.22
CA SER A 620 -34.90 21.01 -12.31
C SER A 620 -35.02 22.01 -13.46
N ILE A 621 -34.95 23.31 -13.15
CA ILE A 621 -34.93 24.36 -14.17
C ILE A 621 -33.50 24.40 -14.72
N PRO A 622 -33.28 24.18 -16.03
CA PRO A 622 -31.97 24.36 -16.64
C PRO A 622 -31.44 25.78 -16.35
N ASP A 623 -30.14 25.94 -16.14
CA ASP A 623 -29.59 27.25 -15.75
C ASP A 623 -29.91 28.37 -16.76
N SER A 624 -29.94 28.05 -18.05
CA SER A 624 -30.35 28.97 -19.11
C SER A 624 -31.79 29.47 -18.93
N GLU A 625 -32.69 28.58 -18.53
CA GLU A 625 -34.09 28.88 -18.27
C GLU A 625 -34.27 29.63 -16.94
N MET A 626 -33.50 29.25 -15.92
CA MET A 626 -33.46 29.93 -14.63
C MET A 626 -33.02 31.39 -14.81
N GLU A 627 -31.95 31.63 -15.56
CA GLU A 627 -31.46 32.99 -15.83
C GLU A 627 -32.47 33.80 -16.67
N ARG A 628 -33.18 33.16 -17.60
CA ARG A 628 -34.29 33.79 -18.35
C ARG A 628 -35.41 34.26 -17.42
N ILE A 629 -35.80 33.42 -16.45
CA ILE A 629 -36.84 33.78 -15.45
C ILE A 629 -36.32 34.91 -14.54
N ILE A 630 -35.09 34.82 -14.05
CA ILE A 630 -34.45 35.85 -13.21
C ILE A 630 -34.37 37.19 -13.95
N ALA A 631 -34.04 37.19 -15.24
CA ALA A 631 -34.00 38.42 -16.04
C ALA A 631 -35.36 39.13 -16.10
N GLY A 632 -36.46 38.36 -16.18
CA GLY A 632 -37.82 38.91 -16.09
C GLY A 632 -38.18 39.47 -14.70
N LEU A 633 -37.58 38.93 -13.63
CA LEU A 633 -37.73 39.39 -12.24
C LEU A 633 -36.89 40.64 -11.90
N ARG A 634 -36.19 41.23 -12.88
CA ARG A 634 -35.47 42.51 -12.72
C ARG A 634 -36.34 43.72 -13.09
N ALA A 635 -37.58 43.51 -13.51
CA ALA A 635 -38.52 44.58 -13.82
C ALA A 635 -38.88 45.41 -12.56
N PRO A 636 -39.16 46.72 -12.68
CA PRO A 636 -39.51 47.60 -11.55
C PRO A 636 -40.77 47.19 -10.78
N SER A 637 -41.61 46.34 -11.37
CA SER A 637 -42.85 45.84 -10.78
C SER A 637 -42.66 44.67 -9.82
N PHE A 638 -41.44 44.13 -9.68
CA PHE A 638 -41.13 43.03 -8.78
C PHE A 638 -40.90 43.54 -7.35
N ASP A 639 -41.65 42.98 -6.39
CA ASP A 639 -41.52 43.29 -4.96
C ASP A 639 -40.30 42.56 -4.36
N LEU A 640 -39.11 43.12 -4.60
CA LEU A 640 -37.85 42.56 -4.16
C LEU A 640 -37.73 42.53 -2.63
N ASP A 641 -38.28 43.51 -1.92
CA ASP A 641 -38.18 43.60 -0.46
C ASP A 641 -38.93 42.46 0.23
N THR A 642 -40.15 42.17 -0.22
CA THR A 642 -40.93 41.04 0.30
C THR A 642 -40.28 39.70 -0.07
N ALA A 643 -39.70 39.59 -1.28
CA ALA A 643 -38.96 38.40 -1.68
C ALA A 643 -37.70 38.16 -0.83
N LEU A 644 -36.97 39.22 -0.49
CA LEU A 644 -35.80 39.17 0.40
C LEU A 644 -36.22 38.75 1.82
N ARG A 645 -37.27 39.35 2.38
CA ARG A 645 -37.80 38.95 3.70
C ARG A 645 -38.24 37.49 3.74
N LEU A 646 -38.88 37.02 2.67
CA LEU A 646 -39.27 35.61 2.54
C LEU A 646 -38.03 34.71 2.48
N TYR A 647 -37.04 35.09 1.66
CA TYR A 647 -35.77 34.38 1.53
C TYR A 647 -35.04 34.28 2.87
N ASP A 648 -34.88 35.39 3.60
CA ASP A 648 -34.19 35.39 4.90
C ASP A 648 -34.94 34.55 5.94
N ARG A 649 -36.28 34.72 6.05
CA ARG A 649 -37.06 33.93 7.01
C ARG A 649 -36.99 32.44 6.75
N LEU A 650 -37.00 32.04 5.49
CA LEU A 650 -36.86 30.63 5.10
C LEU A 650 -35.45 30.11 5.37
N ASN A 651 -34.43 30.95 5.16
CA ASN A 651 -33.03 30.63 5.48
C ASN A 651 -32.76 30.53 6.99
N GLU A 652 -33.58 31.17 7.83
CA GLU A 652 -33.52 31.09 9.30
C GLU A 652 -34.29 29.91 9.89
N LEU A 653 -35.11 29.19 9.10
CA LEU A 653 -35.85 28.04 9.60
C LEU A 653 -34.90 26.89 9.95
N PRO A 654 -35.15 26.15 11.05
CA PRO A 654 -34.35 24.97 11.39
C PRO A 654 -34.48 23.90 10.31
N THR A 655 -33.59 22.92 10.26
CA THR A 655 -33.77 21.76 9.38
C THR A 655 -34.83 20.79 9.93
N PRO A 656 -35.50 20.01 9.05
CA PRO A 656 -36.38 18.93 9.49
C PRO A 656 -35.64 17.96 10.42
N ARG A 657 -36.22 17.65 11.58
CA ARG A 657 -35.58 16.76 12.57
C ARG A 657 -36.59 15.87 13.29
N PHE A 658 -36.10 14.74 13.77
CA PHE A 658 -36.83 13.85 14.65
C PHE A 658 -36.30 13.88 16.08
N ALA A 659 -37.21 13.90 17.06
CA ALA A 659 -36.93 13.68 18.48
C ALA A 659 -38.05 12.81 19.07
N GLU A 660 -37.70 11.73 19.78
CA GLU A 660 -38.69 10.82 20.42
C GLU A 660 -39.80 10.32 19.45
N SER A 661 -39.42 9.98 18.21
CA SER A 661 -40.35 9.59 17.12
C SER A 661 -41.34 10.68 16.67
N ARG A 662 -41.19 11.92 17.16
CA ARG A 662 -41.91 13.11 16.72
C ARG A 662 -41.07 13.87 15.71
N MET A 663 -41.70 14.38 14.66
CA MET A 663 -41.05 15.15 13.61
C MET A 663 -41.34 16.63 13.80
N THR A 664 -40.28 17.44 13.83
CA THR A 664 -40.38 18.88 13.62
C THR A 664 -40.09 19.14 12.15
N LEU A 665 -41.09 19.66 11.43
CA LEU A 665 -41.00 19.95 10.00
C LEU A 665 -41.29 21.43 9.76
N PRO A 666 -40.27 22.24 9.45
CA PRO A 666 -40.49 23.57 8.92
C PRO A 666 -41.24 23.45 7.60
N CYS A 667 -42.34 24.19 7.48
CA CYS A 667 -43.24 24.05 6.35
C CYS A 667 -44.08 25.30 6.19
N ILE A 668 -44.61 25.47 4.98
CA ILE A 668 -45.66 26.44 4.69
C ILE A 668 -46.98 25.70 4.84
N THR A 669 -47.88 26.25 5.64
CA THR A 669 -49.16 25.61 5.95
C THR A 669 -50.34 26.39 5.40
N PHE A 670 -51.28 25.69 4.78
CA PHE A 670 -52.52 26.23 4.28
C PHE A 670 -53.68 25.47 4.91
N GLN A 671 -54.42 26.14 5.78
CA GLN A 671 -55.60 25.56 6.41
C GLN A 671 -56.72 25.42 5.38
N LEU A 672 -57.33 24.23 5.32
CA LEU A 672 -58.47 23.97 4.46
C LEU A 672 -59.79 24.29 5.17
N PRO A 673 -60.74 24.95 4.48
CA PRO A 673 -62.10 25.10 4.97
C PRO A 673 -62.83 23.75 4.99
N PRO A 674 -64.01 23.67 5.64
CA PRO A 674 -64.81 22.46 5.69
C PRO A 674 -65.06 21.87 4.29
N LEU A 675 -64.75 20.60 4.12
CA LEU A 675 -64.88 19.91 2.84
C LEU A 675 -66.34 19.57 2.54
N SER A 676 -66.81 19.91 1.34
CA SER A 676 -68.06 19.36 0.80
C SER A 676 -67.77 18.01 0.13
N ALA A 677 -68.55 16.97 0.44
CA ALA A 677 -68.28 15.61 -0.02
C ALA A 677 -69.29 15.15 -1.08
N SER A 678 -68.79 14.58 -2.17
CA SER A 678 -69.55 13.83 -3.16
C SER A 678 -68.93 12.44 -3.34
N ARG A 679 -69.69 11.47 -3.87
CA ARG A 679 -69.23 10.08 -4.03
C ARG A 679 -69.35 9.65 -5.48
N ILE A 680 -68.24 9.16 -6.05
CA ILE A 680 -68.19 8.58 -7.39
C ILE A 680 -67.63 7.15 -7.26
N GLY A 681 -68.53 6.16 -7.22
CA GLY A 681 -68.15 4.75 -7.03
C GLY A 681 -67.48 4.45 -5.68
N SER A 682 -66.30 3.81 -5.71
CA SER A 682 -65.47 3.53 -4.53
C SER A 682 -64.61 4.71 -4.06
N THR A 683 -64.52 5.77 -4.86
CA THR A 683 -63.69 6.95 -4.59
C THR A 683 -64.57 8.07 -4.04
N ARG A 684 -64.13 8.70 -2.95
CA ARG A 684 -64.75 9.91 -2.40
C ARG A 684 -64.10 11.13 -3.04
N VAL A 685 -64.92 12.10 -3.42
CA VAL A 685 -64.48 13.37 -3.99
C VAL A 685 -64.87 14.47 -3.02
N TYR A 686 -63.90 15.29 -2.62
CA TYR A 686 -64.11 16.41 -1.72
C TYR A 686 -63.83 17.71 -2.47
N HIS A 687 -64.58 18.77 -2.18
CA HIS A 687 -64.31 20.11 -2.69
C HIS A 687 -64.11 21.10 -1.55
N ALA A 688 -63.09 21.96 -1.68
CA ALA A 688 -62.77 23.04 -0.77
C ALA A 688 -62.57 24.35 -1.55
N ASP A 689 -63.23 25.43 -1.15
CA ASP A 689 -63.01 26.75 -1.75
C ASP A 689 -62.00 27.52 -0.90
N THR A 690 -60.75 27.54 -1.34
CA THR A 690 -59.64 28.17 -0.61
C THR A 690 -59.40 29.60 -1.10
N VAL A 691 -58.98 30.48 -0.20
CA VAL A 691 -58.61 31.87 -0.56
C VAL A 691 -57.37 31.89 -1.46
N VAL A 692 -56.46 30.94 -1.26
CA VAL A 692 -55.14 30.91 -1.90
C VAL A 692 -55.18 30.22 -3.26
N PHE A 693 -55.91 29.12 -3.37
CA PHE A 693 -55.89 28.26 -4.55
C PHE A 693 -57.25 28.26 -5.29
N GLY A 694 -58.27 28.95 -4.79
CA GLY A 694 -59.63 28.80 -5.33
C GLY A 694 -60.21 27.42 -5.01
N ARG A 695 -61.00 26.86 -5.94
CA ARG A 695 -61.69 25.58 -5.73
C ARG A 695 -60.75 24.39 -5.93
N VAL A 696 -60.49 23.66 -4.85
CA VAL A 696 -59.65 22.46 -4.78
C VAL A 696 -60.55 21.21 -4.80
N GLU A 697 -60.29 20.28 -5.71
CA GLU A 697 -60.87 18.93 -5.69
C GLU A 697 -59.90 17.93 -5.03
N ILE A 698 -60.40 17.00 -4.21
CA ILE A 698 -59.57 15.97 -3.56
C ILE A 698 -60.23 14.61 -3.79
N ARG A 699 -59.53 13.69 -4.46
CA ARG A 699 -60.02 12.35 -4.78
C ARG A 699 -59.31 11.30 -3.94
N THR A 700 -60.01 10.70 -2.98
CA THR A 700 -59.38 9.72 -2.08
C THR A 700 -60.30 8.55 -1.76
N LYS A 701 -59.72 7.40 -1.40
CA LYS A 701 -60.46 6.27 -0.82
C LYS A 701 -60.76 6.48 0.66
N HIS A 702 -60.03 7.38 1.33
CA HIS A 702 -60.16 7.65 2.76
C HIS A 702 -61.40 8.50 3.08
N ASN A 703 -61.91 8.41 4.31
CA ASN A 703 -63.02 9.24 4.78
C ASN A 703 -62.46 10.51 5.44
N LEU A 704 -62.40 11.62 4.70
CA LEU A 704 -61.97 12.92 5.23
C LEU A 704 -63.10 13.67 5.97
N SER A 705 -64.36 13.23 5.84
CA SER A 705 -65.53 13.90 6.42
C SER A 705 -65.57 13.91 7.95
N ARG A 706 -64.72 13.12 8.60
CA ARG A 706 -64.63 13.00 10.07
C ARG A 706 -63.47 13.80 10.68
N MET A 707 -62.73 14.56 9.88
CA MET A 707 -61.54 15.29 10.32
C MET A 707 -61.86 16.77 10.46
N ASN A 708 -61.69 17.32 11.66
CA ASN A 708 -62.18 18.66 12.01
C ASN A 708 -61.20 19.79 11.64
N SER A 709 -59.97 19.49 11.20
CA SER A 709 -58.99 20.50 10.76
C SER A 709 -57.97 19.87 9.81
N LEU A 710 -58.07 20.20 8.52
CA LEU A 710 -57.17 19.72 7.48
C LEU A 710 -56.22 20.83 7.03
N TYR A 711 -54.99 20.45 6.75
CA TYR A 711 -53.93 21.37 6.32
C TYR A 711 -53.23 20.79 5.10
N PHE A 712 -53.05 21.62 4.06
CA PHE A 712 -51.98 21.38 3.09
C PHE A 712 -50.68 21.91 3.69
N VAL A 713 -49.67 21.07 3.65
CA VAL A 713 -48.36 21.33 4.23
C VAL A 713 -47.34 21.14 3.14
N HIS A 714 -46.65 22.21 2.77
CA HIS A 714 -45.50 22.14 1.87
C HIS A 714 -44.23 22.12 2.72
N PRO A 715 -43.50 20.98 2.78
CA PRO A 715 -42.23 20.90 3.48
C PRO A 715 -41.25 21.95 2.98
N TRP A 716 -40.52 22.59 3.89
CA TRP A 716 -39.39 23.40 3.50
C TRP A 716 -38.29 22.52 2.91
N LEU A 717 -37.83 22.87 1.71
CA LEU A 717 -36.78 22.14 0.99
C LEU A 717 -35.59 23.09 0.81
N ASP A 718 -34.48 22.80 1.47
CA ASP A 718 -33.25 23.60 1.37
C ASP A 718 -32.74 23.69 -0.08
N THR A 719 -33.02 22.67 -0.89
CA THR A 719 -32.78 22.66 -2.33
C THR A 719 -33.40 23.85 -3.07
N LEU A 720 -34.43 24.53 -2.53
CA LEU A 720 -35.05 25.72 -3.11
C LEU A 720 -34.18 26.99 -3.01
N LEU A 721 -33.24 27.06 -2.06
CA LEU A 721 -32.29 28.17 -1.91
C LEU A 721 -30.98 27.93 -2.66
N GLN A 722 -30.63 26.66 -2.88
CA GLN A 722 -29.32 26.28 -3.40
C GLN A 722 -29.08 26.76 -4.84
N HIS A 723 -27.83 27.17 -5.11
CA HIS A 723 -27.34 27.41 -6.45
C HIS A 723 -27.30 26.08 -7.21
N GLY A 724 -27.67 26.09 -8.50
CA GLY A 724 -27.56 24.90 -9.34
C GLY A 724 -26.10 24.44 -9.41
N ASN A 725 -25.78 23.44 -8.58
CA ASN A 725 -24.71 22.46 -8.70
C ASN A 725 -24.69 21.67 -7.38
N HIS A 726 -25.23 20.45 -7.38
CA HIS A 726 -24.73 19.44 -6.46
C HIS A 726 -23.32 19.03 -6.95
N SER A 727 -22.36 19.89 -6.64
CA SER A 727 -20.94 19.57 -6.60
C SER A 727 -20.28 20.62 -5.69
N SER A 728 -19.65 20.14 -4.62
CA SER A 728 -18.83 20.86 -3.64
C SER A 728 -19.50 21.98 -2.82
N ALA A 729 -20.07 21.62 -1.66
CA ALA A 729 -20.01 22.40 -0.42
C ALA A 729 -20.83 21.66 0.66
N ILE A 730 -20.27 20.54 1.14
CA ILE A 730 -20.36 19.85 2.45
C ILE A 730 -19.63 18.53 2.14
N ALA A 731 -18.33 18.66 1.95
CA ALA A 731 -17.37 17.59 1.74
C ALA A 731 -16.02 18.10 2.25
N GLU A 732 -16.02 18.60 3.48
CA GLU A 732 -14.81 18.80 4.28
C GLU A 732 -15.20 18.36 5.69
N ASP A 733 -15.13 17.05 5.86
CA ASP A 733 -15.00 16.26 7.10
C ASP A 733 -15.34 14.82 6.70
N ASP A 734 -14.42 14.19 5.96
CA ASP A 734 -14.24 12.72 5.83
C ASP A 734 -13.33 12.32 4.64
N GLU A 735 -12.86 13.27 3.81
CA GLU A 735 -11.75 13.03 2.87
C GLU A 735 -10.41 13.48 3.46
N GLU A 736 -9.97 12.77 4.51
CA GLU A 736 -8.54 12.69 4.84
C GLU A 736 -8.15 11.23 5.07
N ILE A 737 -8.50 10.39 4.10
CA ILE A 737 -7.98 9.03 3.99
C ILE A 737 -7.74 8.80 2.50
N PHE A 738 -6.46 8.83 2.09
CA PHE A 738 -5.90 8.63 0.74
C PHE A 738 -5.46 9.92 0.00
N GLY A 739 -4.37 10.53 0.46
CA GLY A 739 -3.54 11.46 -0.30
C GLY A 739 -2.26 11.81 0.47
N GLU A 740 -1.11 11.44 -0.08
CA GLU A 740 0.29 11.84 0.22
C GLU A 740 0.66 12.24 1.67
N ASP A 741 1.31 11.30 2.36
CA ASP A 741 2.07 11.54 3.59
C ASP A 741 3.30 12.43 3.28
N THR A 742 3.25 13.71 3.66
CA THR A 742 4.44 14.54 3.90
C THR A 742 4.44 15.03 5.35
N ASP A 743 5.38 14.46 6.10
CA ASP A 743 6.19 14.99 7.20
C ASP A 743 5.55 15.48 8.53
N ASP A 744 6.16 14.95 9.59
CA ASP A 744 6.49 15.53 10.90
C ASP A 744 5.37 16.02 11.83
N ASP A 745 5.13 15.27 12.93
CA ASP A 745 5.65 15.70 14.23
C ASP A 745 5.45 14.66 15.34
N GLU A 746 6.46 14.59 16.20
CA GLU A 746 6.51 13.89 17.46
C GLU A 746 5.61 14.57 18.50
N SER A 747 4.78 13.81 19.21
CA SER A 747 4.63 13.93 20.68
C SER A 747 3.66 12.89 21.19
N ASP A 748 4.17 12.06 22.09
CA ASP A 748 3.40 11.25 23.02
C ASP A 748 2.56 12.17 23.94
N ASP A 749 1.30 11.81 24.19
CA ASP A 749 0.86 11.73 25.59
C ASP A 749 -0.35 10.79 25.76
N ASP A 750 -0.20 9.97 26.79
CA ASP A 750 -1.13 8.96 27.28
C ASP A 750 -2.11 9.61 28.26
N SER A 751 -3.43 9.58 27.98
CA SER A 751 -4.41 9.51 29.07
C SER A 751 -5.79 9.00 28.62
N SER A 752 -6.25 7.99 29.34
CA SER A 752 -7.64 7.54 29.33
C SER A 752 -8.53 8.60 29.99
N SER A 753 -9.61 9.03 29.33
CA SER A 753 -10.73 9.72 30.00
C SER A 753 -11.99 9.74 29.13
N LEU A 754 -12.93 8.88 29.52
CA LEU A 754 -14.39 9.11 29.60
C LEU A 754 -15.08 10.03 28.58
N TYR A 755 -16.02 9.41 27.87
CA TYR A 755 -17.15 10.00 27.17
C TYR A 755 -17.79 11.19 27.92
N GLU A 756 -17.76 12.38 27.31
CA GLU A 756 -18.80 13.41 27.45
C GLU A 756 -19.27 13.83 26.05
N PRO A 757 -20.58 13.79 25.75
CA PRO A 757 -21.09 14.28 24.48
C PRO A 757 -21.09 15.80 24.48
N ALA A 758 -20.24 16.40 23.64
CA ALA A 758 -20.27 17.83 23.34
C ALA A 758 -21.65 18.22 22.78
N SER A 759 -22.22 19.29 23.33
CA SER A 759 -23.48 19.88 22.88
C SER A 759 -23.29 20.46 21.47
N PRO A 760 -24.29 20.36 20.56
CA PRO A 760 -24.15 20.94 19.22
C PRO A 760 -24.20 22.46 19.34
N SER A 761 -23.06 23.14 19.18
CA SER A 761 -23.02 24.57 18.92
C SER A 761 -23.61 24.82 17.53
N SER A 762 -24.66 25.64 17.47
CA SER A 762 -25.23 26.14 16.21
C SER A 762 -24.12 26.75 15.34
N PRO A 763 -24.12 26.49 14.02
CA PRO A 763 -23.26 27.23 13.12
C PRO A 763 -23.68 28.70 13.12
N ALA A 764 -22.71 29.61 13.21
CA ALA A 764 -22.94 31.04 13.11
C ALA A 764 -23.53 31.39 11.72
N PRO A 765 -24.44 32.38 11.61
CA PRO A 765 -25.06 32.72 10.34
C PRO A 765 -24.01 33.27 9.37
N VAL A 766 -23.87 32.61 8.21
CA VAL A 766 -23.00 33.04 7.11
C VAL A 766 -23.52 34.37 6.56
N GLN A 767 -22.75 35.45 6.70
CA GLN A 767 -23.08 36.73 6.07
C GLN A 767 -22.82 36.65 4.56
N LEU A 768 -23.88 36.44 3.78
CA LEU A 768 -23.84 36.43 2.30
C LEU A 768 -23.62 37.84 1.74
N ILE A 769 -22.79 37.97 0.69
CA ILE A 769 -22.55 39.20 -0.06
C ILE A 769 -23.89 39.69 -0.66
N PRO A 770 -24.19 41.01 -0.70
CA PRO A 770 -25.51 41.53 -1.12
C PRO A 770 -25.99 41.06 -2.52
N VAL A 771 -25.06 40.85 -3.45
CA VAL A 771 -25.34 40.40 -4.83
C VAL A 771 -25.81 38.94 -4.86
N ASP A 772 -25.32 38.10 -3.95
CA ASP A 772 -25.71 36.68 -3.85
C ASP A 772 -27.07 36.52 -3.17
N ARG A 773 -27.40 37.40 -2.23
CA ARG A 773 -28.71 37.42 -1.53
C ARG A 773 -29.86 37.81 -2.46
N GLU A 774 -29.68 38.84 -3.28
CA GLU A 774 -30.70 39.28 -4.25
C GLU A 774 -30.95 38.23 -5.34
N ARG A 775 -29.86 37.57 -5.79
CA ARG A 775 -29.92 36.47 -6.75
C ARG A 775 -30.61 35.24 -6.14
N GLY A 776 -30.33 34.92 -4.88
CA GLY A 776 -30.98 33.86 -4.11
C GLY A 776 -32.49 34.07 -3.98
N ALA A 777 -32.92 35.27 -3.60
CA ALA A 777 -34.35 35.61 -3.48
C ALA A 777 -35.09 35.46 -4.82
N ARG A 778 -34.50 35.91 -5.94
CA ARG A 778 -35.09 35.73 -7.27
C ARG A 778 -35.16 34.27 -7.71
N ARG A 779 -34.13 33.47 -7.39
CA ARG A 779 -34.13 32.02 -7.64
C ARG A 779 -35.22 31.30 -6.85
N LEU A 780 -35.40 31.66 -5.57
CA LEU A 780 -36.48 31.15 -4.74
C LEU A 780 -37.84 31.45 -5.38
N VAL A 781 -38.10 32.70 -5.77
CA VAL A 781 -39.35 33.08 -6.44
C VAL A 781 -39.52 32.30 -7.74
N ALA A 782 -38.47 32.18 -8.57
CA ALA A 782 -38.51 31.41 -9.81
C ALA A 782 -38.91 29.93 -9.59
N ARG A 783 -38.42 29.30 -8.53
CA ARG A 783 -38.74 27.91 -8.16
C ARG A 783 -40.13 27.76 -7.56
N LEU A 784 -40.62 28.74 -6.79
CA LEU A 784 -41.99 28.78 -6.29
C LEU A 784 -43.04 28.90 -7.42
N ARG A 785 -42.62 29.31 -8.63
CA ARG A 785 -43.48 29.29 -9.83
C ARG A 785 -43.70 27.90 -10.41
N LEU A 786 -42.87 26.92 -10.06
CA LEU A 786 -43.05 25.56 -10.56
C LEU A 786 -44.14 24.83 -9.75
N PRO A 787 -44.84 23.86 -10.35
CA PRO A 787 -45.68 22.96 -9.59
C PRO A 787 -44.87 22.30 -8.48
N PHE A 788 -45.37 22.38 -7.24
CA PHE A 788 -44.73 21.76 -6.08
C PHE A 788 -45.73 20.87 -5.33
N GLY A 789 -45.24 19.76 -4.78
CA GLY A 789 -46.08 18.81 -4.05
C GLY A 789 -46.48 19.30 -2.66
N ALA A 790 -47.65 18.87 -2.20
CA ALA A 790 -48.14 19.13 -0.84
C ALA A 790 -48.47 17.83 -0.09
N LEU A 791 -48.24 17.85 1.22
CA LEU A 791 -48.67 16.80 2.14
C LEU A 791 -49.98 17.23 2.81
N MET A 792 -50.89 16.30 3.06
CA MET A 792 -52.13 16.59 3.77
C MET A 792 -52.07 16.07 5.20
N PHE A 793 -52.29 16.97 6.15
CA PHE A 793 -52.29 16.69 7.58
C PHE A 793 -53.66 16.96 8.21
N THR A 794 -53.98 16.21 9.26
CA THR A 794 -55.08 16.50 10.17
C THR A 794 -54.54 16.79 11.56
N LEU A 795 -55.18 17.70 12.27
CA LEU A 795 -54.94 17.88 13.71
C LEU A 795 -55.55 16.70 14.47
N VAL A 796 -54.81 16.10 15.39
CA VAL A 796 -55.26 15.02 16.27
C VAL A 796 -55.33 15.56 17.69
N SER A 797 -56.51 15.44 18.32
CA SER A 797 -56.70 15.80 19.72
C SER A 797 -56.40 14.61 20.61
N THR A 798 -55.34 14.70 21.42
CA THR A 798 -54.93 13.70 22.41
C THR A 798 -55.16 14.17 23.85
N GLY A 799 -56.18 15.01 24.09
CA GLY A 799 -56.52 15.52 25.43
C GLY A 799 -56.83 17.02 25.44
N ARG A 800 -56.63 17.68 26.60
CA ARG A 800 -57.06 19.08 26.86
C ARG A 800 -56.41 20.16 25.97
N ARG A 801 -55.41 19.84 25.14
CA ARG A 801 -54.90 20.70 24.06
C ARG A 801 -54.58 19.84 22.84
N ALA A 802 -55.07 20.23 21.67
CA ALA A 802 -54.76 19.57 20.39
C ALA A 802 -53.47 20.18 19.81
N THR A 803 -52.36 19.44 19.82
CA THR A 803 -51.05 19.94 19.36
C THR A 803 -50.38 19.08 18.31
N ASP A 804 -50.92 17.90 17.98
CA ASP A 804 -50.22 16.92 17.15
C ASP A 804 -50.85 16.78 15.76
N TYR A 805 -50.00 16.76 14.73
CA TYR A 805 -50.41 16.57 13.34
C TYR A 805 -50.19 15.12 12.90
N LYS A 806 -51.14 14.57 12.14
CA LYS A 806 -51.03 13.25 11.52
C LYS A 806 -51.15 13.38 10.01
N ARG A 807 -50.21 12.79 9.28
CA ARG A 807 -50.29 12.69 7.82
C ARG A 807 -51.47 11.79 7.43
N VAL A 808 -52.27 12.26 6.49
CA VAL A 808 -53.48 11.55 6.02
C VAL A 808 -53.36 11.14 4.56
N ALA A 809 -52.69 11.94 3.73
CA ALA A 809 -52.45 11.63 2.33
C ALA A 809 -51.22 12.37 1.79
N ALA A 810 -50.71 11.88 0.67
CA ALA A 810 -49.70 12.53 -0.16
C ALA A 810 -50.35 13.13 -1.42
N ASP A 811 -49.66 14.06 -2.08
CA ASP A 811 -50.13 14.77 -3.27
C ASP A 811 -50.64 13.85 -4.41
N SER A 812 -49.95 12.75 -4.70
CA SER A 812 -50.36 11.84 -5.78
C SER A 812 -51.63 11.01 -5.48
N LEU A 813 -52.18 11.10 -4.25
CA LEU A 813 -53.51 10.61 -3.89
C LEU A 813 -54.55 11.75 -3.80
N ILE A 814 -54.20 12.96 -4.22
CA ILE A 814 -55.00 14.18 -4.13
C ILE A 814 -54.96 14.86 -5.51
N THR A 815 -55.91 14.55 -6.38
CA THR A 815 -56.00 15.27 -7.66
C THR A 815 -56.64 16.65 -7.44
N VAL A 816 -55.82 17.65 -7.14
CA VAL A 816 -56.27 19.05 -7.10
C VAL A 816 -56.60 19.50 -8.52
N ARG A 817 -57.90 19.54 -8.85
CA ARG A 817 -58.40 20.17 -10.08
C ARG A 817 -58.87 21.57 -9.75
N PHE A 818 -58.16 22.57 -10.26
CA PHE A 818 -58.69 23.92 -10.40
C PHE A 818 -59.70 23.94 -11.54
N GLN A 819 -60.72 24.82 -11.45
CA GLN A 819 -61.64 25.02 -12.57
C GLN A 819 -60.80 25.43 -13.79
N ASP A 820 -60.96 24.68 -14.90
CA ASP A 820 -60.31 24.85 -16.21
C ASP A 820 -58.81 24.55 -16.32
N ASN A 821 -58.37 23.28 -16.24
CA ASN A 821 -57.04 22.78 -16.72
C ASN A 821 -55.78 23.63 -16.36
N VAL A 822 -55.86 24.44 -15.32
CA VAL A 822 -54.83 25.33 -14.79
C VAL A 822 -54.20 24.62 -13.59
N THR A 823 -52.88 24.50 -13.53
CA THR A 823 -52.17 23.89 -12.39
C THR A 823 -52.02 24.90 -11.23
N LEU A 824 -51.61 24.45 -10.03
CA LEU A 824 -51.27 25.33 -8.89
C LEU A 824 -50.33 26.48 -9.30
N ALA A 825 -49.46 26.21 -10.29
CA ALA A 825 -48.49 27.12 -10.87
C ALA A 825 -49.11 28.18 -11.80
N ASP A 826 -50.26 27.89 -12.42
CA ASP A 826 -50.91 28.75 -13.41
C ASP A 826 -51.93 29.70 -12.77
N THR A 827 -52.46 29.39 -11.56
CA THR A 827 -53.39 30.25 -10.79
C THR A 827 -52.71 31.41 -10.05
N LEU A 828 -51.39 31.37 -9.91
CA LEU A 828 -50.63 32.40 -9.21
C LEU A 828 -50.04 33.35 -10.24
N ASP A 829 -50.60 34.56 -10.33
CA ASP A 829 -49.96 35.66 -11.07
C ASP A 829 -48.67 36.03 -10.32
N ASN A 830 -47.60 35.31 -10.66
CA ASN A 830 -46.38 35.03 -9.89
C ASN A 830 -45.41 36.22 -9.71
N THR A 831 -45.93 37.44 -9.69
CA THR A 831 -45.20 38.69 -9.39
C THR A 831 -45.94 39.61 -8.43
N THR A 832 -47.15 39.25 -7.98
CA THR A 832 -47.92 40.13 -7.10
C THR A 832 -47.38 40.07 -5.67
N SER A 833 -47.10 41.25 -5.11
CA SER A 833 -46.72 41.45 -3.69
C SER A 833 -47.65 40.66 -2.74
N SER A 834 -48.94 40.57 -3.07
CA SER A 834 -49.95 39.81 -2.32
C SER A 834 -49.64 38.33 -2.13
N PHE A 835 -49.06 37.65 -3.13
CA PHE A 835 -48.71 36.24 -3.00
C PHE A 835 -47.49 36.03 -2.10
N LEU A 836 -46.44 36.85 -2.26
CA LEU A 836 -45.25 36.78 -1.41
C LEU A 836 -45.59 37.11 0.06
N MET A 837 -46.47 38.10 0.28
CA MET A 837 -46.97 38.45 1.60
C MET A 837 -47.80 37.33 2.23
N LEU A 838 -48.61 36.62 1.43
CA LEU A 838 -49.38 35.47 1.89
C LEU A 838 -48.47 34.30 2.28
N MET A 839 -47.45 34.00 1.47
CA MET A 839 -46.45 32.98 1.79
C MET A 839 -45.70 33.30 3.08
N LEU A 840 -45.29 34.56 3.26
CA LEU A 840 -44.72 35.06 4.52
C LEU A 840 -45.66 34.88 5.72
N ALA A 841 -46.97 35.13 5.54
CA ALA A 841 -47.97 34.97 6.60
C ALA A 841 -48.25 33.49 6.95
N CYS A 842 -48.08 32.58 5.99
CA CYS A 842 -48.25 31.14 6.17
C CYS A 842 -47.01 30.43 6.74
N LEU A 843 -45.90 31.15 6.91
CA LEU A 843 -44.71 30.63 7.60
C LEU A 843 -44.89 30.72 9.12
N PRO A 844 -44.58 29.63 9.86
CA PRO A 844 -44.66 29.65 11.31
C PRO A 844 -43.81 30.79 11.86
N GLU A 845 -44.33 31.56 12.82
CA GLU A 845 -43.50 32.51 13.56
C GLU A 845 -42.30 31.75 14.14
N PRO A 846 -41.09 32.33 14.14
CA PRO A 846 -39.93 31.69 14.76
C PRO A 846 -40.21 31.52 16.25
N SER A 847 -40.62 30.31 16.66
CA SER A 847 -40.88 29.92 18.04
C SER A 847 -40.24 28.59 18.36
#